data_AF-A0A3C1L2T1-F1
#
_entry.id   AF-A0A3C1L2T1-F1
#
_cell.length_a   1.000
_cell.length_b   1.000
_cell.length_c   1.000
_cell.angle_alpha   90.00
_cell.angle_beta   90.00
_cell.angle_gamma   90.00
#
_symmetry.space_group_name_H-M   'P 1'
#
loop_
_entity.id
_entity.type
_entity.pdbx_description
1 polymer ?
#
loop_
_entity_poly.entity_id
_entity_poly.type
_entity_poly.pdbx_seq_one_letter_code
_entity_poly.pdbx_strand_id
1 'polypeptide(L)'
;MIAEQLADKRIAITGSTGFVGTALVERLLRSAPGCTLVLLVRPSKRHDATERVRREIFKNNAFDRLKSELADPVLNPGGETFEAMVARRVVAIGGDVSTDGLGLNEVDQAVFASCDTIIHSAAAVSFDSPLDSAVEINLMGPVRIAQACQALGITPHMVGVSTCYVAGNRRGNAPEALVSDGHWDIGLSWKKEVAASRRLRGDIEAQSRGSEKLAFFRSEARKELGAAGGPALASKTESLREAWVKAQLVEAGRSRAASVGWPDAYAYTKALGEQALTETKGNVPVSIVRPSIIESALAEPFPGWIRGFRMAEPVILSYARGLLKEFPGVPEGTVDVIPVDIVVAAIITVAAAGPERAAPITQVASGGINPLKYKLLVDNVRAWFTEHPLYDAEGQPILVPEWQFPARGRVKEQLERARSIIGKTERVLQALPLRGKQAAWAANLEEKKNEIDRAYEYVQLYGLYTECEAIYQVDKLMAMWDTLDAADQAAFNFDPRSVHWPTYISTIHLPSIVHHSRAKVTPGKNRNDRTTRLRNSVLSPDRHVAAFDLENTLISSNVVESYSWLATRRLNTPERIRYVLRTLAEAPTLSSIDRKDRSDFLRFFYRRYEDAPVAQIAEDSQELLSQLILAKSFPAGLRRVREHRALGHKTILITGALDFAVEGLRPLFDEIVAAKMTVRPDGTYSGNMAVVPPTGETRAEILADYCASEGLKLEQSIAYADSTSDLPMLEAVGFPVAVNPETRLAAIARKRGWLVEDWAKASGAPKMLLPLGPMMAERERR
;
A
#
# COMPACT_ATOMS: atom_id res chain seq x y z
N MET A 1 43.04 -13.45 8.34
CA MET A 1 41.65 -13.32 8.83
C MET A 1 40.79 -12.55 7.81
N ILE A 2 39.47 -12.74 7.78
CA ILE A 2 38.52 -12.13 6.81
C ILE A 2 38.59 -10.59 6.85
N ALA A 3 38.59 -10.01 8.06
CA ALA A 3 38.65 -8.56 8.24
C ALA A 3 39.95 -7.95 7.68
N GLU A 4 41.08 -8.66 7.78
CA GLU A 4 42.37 -8.23 7.24
C GLU A 4 42.39 -8.29 5.71
N GLN A 5 41.75 -9.30 5.11
CA GLN A 5 41.65 -9.41 3.64
C GLN A 5 40.80 -8.29 3.03
N LEU A 6 39.89 -7.71 3.82
CA LEU A 6 39.06 -6.56 3.44
C LEU A 6 39.65 -5.22 3.88
N ALA A 7 40.79 -5.20 4.58
CA ALA A 7 41.45 -3.96 4.97
C ALA A 7 41.87 -3.16 3.73
N ASP A 8 41.69 -1.84 3.79
CA ASP A 8 41.97 -0.88 2.71
C ASP A 8 41.17 -1.10 1.41
N LYS A 9 40.24 -2.06 1.38
CA LYS A 9 39.36 -2.32 0.24
C LYS A 9 38.22 -1.33 0.16
N ARG A 10 37.94 -0.88 -1.07
CA ARG A 10 36.74 -0.09 -1.41
C ARG A 10 35.69 -1.01 -2.02
N ILE A 11 34.56 -1.16 -1.33
CA ILE A 11 33.52 -2.13 -1.66
C ILE A 11 32.26 -1.39 -2.13
N ALA A 12 31.91 -1.50 -3.40
CA ALA A 12 30.64 -1.02 -3.92
C ALA A 12 29.51 -1.99 -3.58
N ILE A 13 28.38 -1.48 -3.07
CA ILE A 13 27.21 -2.30 -2.73
C ILE A 13 25.98 -1.74 -3.42
N THR A 14 25.34 -2.57 -4.25
CA THR A 14 24.00 -2.28 -4.79
C THR A 14 22.94 -2.97 -3.93
N GLY A 15 21.75 -2.38 -3.83
CA GLY A 15 20.66 -2.97 -3.03
C GLY A 15 20.84 -2.82 -1.52
N SER A 16 21.68 -1.88 -1.08
CA SER A 16 21.97 -1.59 0.34
C SER A 16 20.73 -1.18 1.16
N THR A 17 19.70 -0.62 0.50
CA THR A 17 18.39 -0.32 1.12
C THR A 17 17.49 -1.55 1.29
N GLY A 18 17.90 -2.73 0.83
CA GLY A 18 17.17 -3.99 0.97
C GLY A 18 17.42 -4.69 2.30
N PHE A 19 16.74 -5.83 2.53
CA PHE A 19 16.91 -6.63 3.75
C PHE A 19 18.35 -7.13 3.93
N VAL A 20 18.83 -7.96 3.00
CA VAL A 20 20.21 -8.47 3.01
C VAL A 20 21.23 -7.32 2.94
N GLY A 21 21.01 -6.35 2.06
CA GLY A 21 21.93 -5.22 1.88
C GLY A 21 22.12 -4.37 3.14
N THR A 22 21.08 -4.17 3.95
CA THR A 22 21.20 -3.42 5.21
C THR A 22 21.98 -4.18 6.26
N ALA A 23 21.72 -5.48 6.43
CA ALA A 23 22.53 -6.32 7.33
C ALA A 23 23.98 -6.43 6.86
N LEU A 24 24.21 -6.51 5.54
CA LEU A 24 25.55 -6.52 4.96
C LEU A 24 26.34 -5.24 5.30
N VAL A 25 25.72 -4.07 5.13
CA VAL A 25 26.36 -2.78 5.46
C VAL A 25 26.65 -2.70 6.96
N GLU A 26 25.70 -3.07 7.81
CA GLU A 26 25.90 -3.12 9.26
C GLU A 26 27.08 -4.03 9.63
N ARG A 27 27.08 -5.25 9.09
CA ARG A 27 28.09 -6.27 9.40
C ARG A 27 29.49 -5.85 8.96
N LEU A 28 29.63 -5.26 7.77
CA LEU A 28 30.90 -4.74 7.26
C LEU A 28 31.42 -3.55 8.09
N LEU A 29 30.54 -2.61 8.47
CA LEU A 29 30.95 -1.47 9.29
C LEU A 29 31.42 -1.92 10.68
N ARG A 30 30.75 -2.89 11.30
CA ARG A 30 31.12 -3.38 12.63
C ARG A 30 32.30 -4.35 12.63
N SER A 31 32.35 -5.28 11.68
CA SER A 31 33.26 -6.44 11.75
C SER A 31 34.45 -6.36 10.79
N ALA A 32 34.49 -5.40 9.87
CA ALA A 32 35.60 -5.17 8.95
C ALA A 32 36.01 -3.68 8.96
N PRO A 33 36.60 -3.17 10.06
CA PRO A 33 36.81 -1.73 10.27
C PRO A 33 37.75 -1.05 9.25
N GLY A 34 38.60 -1.83 8.57
CA GLY A 34 39.54 -1.33 7.57
C GLY A 34 38.95 -1.06 6.17
N CYS A 35 37.71 -1.47 5.88
CA CYS A 35 37.11 -1.27 4.55
C CYS A 35 36.34 0.06 4.44
N THR A 36 36.22 0.56 3.20
CA THR A 36 35.36 1.70 2.83
C THR A 36 34.22 1.20 1.94
N LEU A 37 33.00 1.70 2.16
CA LEU A 37 31.81 1.30 1.44
C LEU A 37 31.36 2.38 0.47
N VAL A 38 31.02 1.98 -0.75
CA VAL A 38 30.38 2.82 -1.76
C VAL A 38 28.95 2.31 -1.98
N LEU A 39 27.95 3.02 -1.49
CA LEU A 39 26.56 2.59 -1.55
C LEU A 39 25.89 3.18 -2.78
N LEU A 40 25.60 2.33 -3.78
CA LEU A 40 24.88 2.72 -4.98
C LEU A 40 23.37 2.65 -4.72
N VAL A 41 22.73 3.81 -4.65
CA VAL A 41 21.31 3.95 -4.31
C VAL A 41 20.59 4.80 -5.34
N ARG A 42 19.47 4.28 -5.86
CA ARG A 42 18.64 5.00 -6.83
C ARG A 42 18.08 6.29 -6.24
N PRO A 43 18.28 7.48 -6.83
CA PRO A 43 17.61 8.69 -6.37
C PRO A 43 16.07 8.57 -6.44
N SER A 44 15.35 9.34 -5.64
CA SER A 44 13.89 9.47 -5.72
C SER A 44 13.52 10.89 -6.17
N LYS A 45 12.26 11.10 -6.58
CA LYS A 45 11.77 12.44 -6.96
C LYS A 45 11.96 13.51 -5.87
N ARG A 46 12.09 13.11 -4.60
CA ARG A 46 12.15 14.02 -3.43
C ARG A 46 13.50 13.99 -2.70
N HIS A 47 14.34 12.98 -2.93
CA HIS A 47 15.55 12.74 -2.15
C HIS A 47 16.64 12.16 -3.03
N ASP A 48 17.86 12.68 -2.88
CA ASP A 48 19.08 12.15 -3.49
C ASP A 48 19.54 10.83 -2.83
N ALA A 49 20.64 10.27 -3.33
CA ALA A 49 21.18 9.00 -2.82
C ALA A 49 21.60 9.11 -1.34
N THR A 50 22.27 10.19 -0.96
CA THR A 50 22.79 10.42 0.39
C THR A 50 21.66 10.51 1.42
N GLU A 51 20.60 11.29 1.15
CA GLU A 51 19.47 11.39 2.08
C GLU A 51 18.66 10.09 2.13
N ARG A 52 18.58 9.34 1.02
CA ARG A 52 18.00 7.98 1.04
C ARG A 52 18.82 7.03 1.92
N VAL A 53 20.14 6.99 1.80
CA VAL A 53 21.02 6.18 2.66
C VAL A 53 20.80 6.53 4.13
N ARG A 54 20.83 7.84 4.46
CA ARG A 54 20.63 8.31 5.83
C ARG A 54 19.29 7.87 6.41
N ARG A 55 18.21 7.96 5.63
CA ARG A 55 16.85 7.67 6.09
C ARG A 55 16.48 6.19 6.07
N GLU A 56 16.94 5.45 5.07
CA GLU A 56 16.48 4.08 4.81
C GLU A 56 17.46 3.01 5.31
N ILE A 57 18.71 3.38 5.62
CA ILE A 57 19.74 2.46 6.10
C ILE A 57 20.09 2.81 7.54
N PHE A 58 20.68 3.99 7.80
CA PHE A 58 21.25 4.31 9.13
C PHE A 58 20.22 4.57 10.23
N LYS A 59 18.97 4.86 9.88
CA LYS A 59 17.85 4.92 10.84
C LYS A 59 17.23 3.55 11.14
N ASN A 60 17.68 2.49 10.47
CA ASN A 60 17.21 1.13 10.76
C ASN A 60 17.79 0.64 12.10
N ASN A 61 17.00 -0.13 12.83
CA ASN A 61 17.40 -0.71 14.12
C ASN A 61 18.51 -1.75 14.02
N ALA A 62 18.87 -2.21 12.81
CA ALA A 62 20.08 -3.01 12.57
C ALA A 62 21.33 -2.36 13.18
N PHE A 63 21.42 -1.02 13.11
CA PHE A 63 22.59 -0.28 13.57
C PHE A 63 22.56 0.05 15.06
N ASP A 64 21.52 -0.31 15.80
CA ASP A 64 21.38 0.08 17.21
C ASP A 64 22.48 -0.54 18.08
N ARG A 65 22.87 -1.79 17.77
CA ARG A 65 24.02 -2.44 18.42
C ARG A 65 25.32 -1.68 18.15
N LEU A 66 25.65 -1.44 16.88
CA LEU A 66 26.86 -0.70 16.51
C LEU A 66 26.91 0.69 17.15
N LYS A 67 25.80 1.43 17.17
CA LYS A 67 25.71 2.73 17.84
C LYS A 67 25.95 2.63 19.35
N SER A 68 25.42 1.58 19.99
CA SER A 68 25.61 1.33 21.42
C SER A 68 27.06 0.98 21.74
N GLU A 69 27.70 0.13 20.92
CA GLU A 69 29.12 -0.22 21.06
C GLU A 69 30.04 1.01 20.86
N LEU A 70 29.71 1.92 19.92
CA LEU A 70 30.45 3.16 19.73
C LEU A 70 30.24 4.19 20.85
N ALA A 71 29.10 4.14 21.54
CA ALA A 71 28.82 5.01 22.69
C ALA A 71 29.46 4.52 23.99
N ASP A 72 29.89 3.25 24.05
CA ASP A 72 30.53 2.65 25.22
C ASP A 72 32.03 3.03 25.26
N PRO A 73 32.50 3.80 26.26
CA PRO A 73 33.91 4.20 26.37
C PRO A 73 34.89 3.04 26.56
N VAL A 74 34.42 1.88 27.02
CA VAL A 74 35.24 0.68 27.20
C VAL A 74 35.49 -0.02 25.87
N LEU A 75 34.45 -0.10 25.02
CA LEU A 75 34.54 -0.73 23.70
C LEU A 75 35.10 0.22 22.63
N ASN A 76 34.91 1.53 22.79
CA ASN A 76 35.39 2.58 21.89
C ASN A 76 36.23 3.64 22.63
N PRO A 77 37.44 3.27 23.11
CA PRO A 77 38.31 4.21 23.83
C PRO A 77 38.77 5.41 22.97
N GLY A 78 38.68 5.30 21.63
CA GLY A 78 38.98 6.37 20.70
C GLY A 78 37.86 7.42 20.53
N GLY A 79 36.66 7.17 21.05
CA GLY A 79 35.55 8.12 21.05
C GLY A 79 35.00 8.48 19.68
N GLU A 80 35.23 7.67 18.63
CA GLU A 80 34.67 7.92 17.30
C GLU A 80 33.13 7.78 17.35
N THR A 81 32.41 8.81 16.91
CA THR A 81 30.94 8.73 16.84
C THR A 81 30.49 7.95 15.60
N PHE A 82 29.25 7.45 15.61
CA PHE A 82 28.67 6.78 14.46
C PHE A 82 28.65 7.67 13.21
N GLU A 83 28.34 8.96 13.38
CA GLU A 83 28.36 9.96 12.31
C GLU A 83 29.77 10.16 11.74
N ALA A 84 30.79 10.22 12.59
CA ALA A 84 32.18 10.35 12.16
C ALA A 84 32.65 9.12 11.39
N MET A 85 32.32 7.91 11.89
CA MET A 85 32.63 6.65 11.20
C MET A 85 31.98 6.60 9.81
N VAL A 86 30.69 6.91 9.72
CA VAL A 86 29.95 6.90 8.45
C VAL A 86 30.51 7.93 7.47
N ALA A 87 30.80 9.16 7.93
CA ALA A 87 31.37 10.20 7.09
C ALA A 87 32.74 9.81 6.52
N ARG A 88 33.53 9.05 7.29
CA ARG A 88 34.86 8.57 6.88
C ARG A 88 34.79 7.34 5.98
N ARG A 89 33.88 6.40 6.25
CA ARG A 89 33.88 5.05 5.66
C ARG A 89 32.78 4.79 4.65
N VAL A 90 31.83 5.70 4.47
CA VAL A 90 30.70 5.49 3.55
C VAL A 90 30.57 6.64 2.57
N VAL A 91 30.54 6.30 1.29
CA VAL A 91 30.21 7.22 0.20
C VAL A 91 28.91 6.75 -0.45
N ALA A 92 27.92 7.63 -0.59
CA ALA A 92 26.68 7.32 -1.30
C ALA A 92 26.74 7.90 -2.72
N ILE A 93 26.43 7.08 -3.73
CA ILE A 93 26.40 7.49 -5.13
C ILE A 93 25.03 7.22 -5.75
N GLY A 94 24.61 8.07 -6.67
CA GLY A 94 23.31 7.96 -7.33
C GLY A 94 23.37 7.04 -8.55
N GLY A 95 22.69 5.89 -8.49
CA GLY A 95 22.66 4.96 -9.64
C GLY A 95 21.47 4.01 -9.67
N ASP A 96 21.17 3.48 -10.86
CA ASP A 96 20.09 2.52 -11.11
C ASP A 96 20.58 1.37 -12.01
N VAL A 97 20.54 0.14 -11.48
CA VAL A 97 20.94 -1.07 -12.22
C VAL A 97 20.04 -1.39 -13.41
N SER A 98 18.86 -0.78 -13.51
CA SER A 98 17.98 -0.90 -14.68
C SER A 98 18.33 0.05 -15.83
N THR A 99 19.34 0.92 -15.65
CA THR A 99 19.79 1.89 -16.65
C THR A 99 21.20 1.55 -17.15
N ASP A 100 21.41 1.67 -18.46
CA ASP A 100 22.72 1.45 -19.08
C ASP A 100 23.74 2.46 -18.52
N GLY A 101 24.97 2.00 -18.22
CA GLY A 101 25.96 2.82 -17.49
C GLY A 101 25.58 3.13 -16.04
N LEU A 102 24.57 2.45 -15.49
CA LEU A 102 24.06 2.62 -14.12
C LEU A 102 23.52 4.02 -13.79
N GLY A 103 23.41 4.92 -14.78
CA GLY A 103 22.98 6.30 -14.57
C GLY A 103 23.96 7.16 -13.75
N LEU A 104 25.23 6.77 -13.66
CA LEU A 104 26.25 7.48 -12.89
C LEU A 104 26.71 8.74 -13.64
N ASN A 105 26.82 9.86 -12.94
CA ASN A 105 27.52 11.05 -13.43
C ASN A 105 29.05 10.86 -13.36
N GLU A 106 29.83 11.77 -13.96
CA GLU A 106 31.30 11.65 -14.04
C GLU A 106 31.98 11.49 -12.67
N VAL A 107 31.49 12.19 -11.64
CA VAL A 107 32.04 12.11 -10.27
C VAL A 107 31.75 10.74 -9.67
N ASP A 108 30.51 10.28 -9.77
CA ASP A 108 30.09 8.98 -9.25
C ASP A 108 30.74 7.82 -10.01
N GLN A 109 31.04 7.99 -11.31
CA GLN A 109 31.82 7.03 -12.10
C GLN A 109 33.25 6.89 -11.57
N ALA A 110 33.93 7.99 -11.23
CA ALA A 110 35.26 7.94 -10.65
C ALA A 110 35.26 7.25 -9.27
N VAL A 111 34.25 7.52 -8.44
CA VAL A 111 34.07 6.85 -7.15
C VAL A 111 33.83 5.35 -7.35
N PHE A 112 32.94 4.98 -8.27
CA PHE A 112 32.67 3.57 -8.58
C PHE A 112 33.91 2.87 -9.14
N ALA A 113 34.68 3.52 -10.02
CA ALA A 113 35.90 2.99 -10.61
C ALA A 113 37.03 2.75 -9.59
N SER A 114 37.00 3.45 -8.46
CA SER A 114 37.97 3.24 -7.37
C SER A 114 37.72 1.98 -6.53
N CYS A 115 36.64 1.23 -6.79
CA CYS A 115 36.27 0.08 -5.97
C CYS A 115 37.05 -1.19 -6.38
N ASP A 116 37.57 -1.92 -5.39
CA ASP A 116 38.21 -3.23 -5.57
C ASP A 116 37.20 -4.37 -5.75
N THR A 117 36.04 -4.22 -5.12
CA THR A 117 35.01 -5.26 -5.03
C THR A 117 33.64 -4.65 -5.23
N ILE A 118 32.76 -5.35 -5.96
CA ILE A 118 31.36 -4.98 -6.14
C ILE A 118 30.49 -6.10 -5.62
N ILE A 119 29.71 -5.84 -4.58
CA ILE A 119 28.67 -6.75 -4.09
C ILE A 119 27.33 -6.34 -4.69
N HIS A 120 26.83 -7.12 -5.63
CA HIS A 120 25.56 -6.89 -6.30
C HIS A 120 24.41 -7.63 -5.60
N SER A 121 23.70 -6.94 -4.71
CA SER A 121 22.51 -7.47 -4.01
C SER A 121 21.19 -6.85 -4.47
N ALA A 122 21.20 -5.89 -5.41
CA ALA A 122 19.96 -5.32 -5.93
C ALA A 122 19.13 -6.35 -6.71
N ALA A 123 17.85 -6.48 -6.37
CA ALA A 123 16.94 -7.42 -7.03
C ALA A 123 15.48 -6.99 -6.89
N ALA A 124 14.67 -7.32 -7.90
CA ALA A 124 13.23 -7.33 -7.80
C ALA A 124 12.80 -8.69 -7.23
N VAL A 125 12.69 -8.77 -5.91
CA VAL A 125 12.40 -10.00 -5.15
C VAL A 125 10.90 -10.28 -4.97
N SER A 126 10.03 -9.46 -5.54
CA SER A 126 8.58 -9.63 -5.40
C SER A 126 8.08 -10.68 -6.38
N PHE A 127 7.30 -11.64 -5.91
CA PHE A 127 6.70 -12.67 -6.76
C PHE A 127 5.64 -12.13 -7.74
N ASP A 128 5.18 -10.90 -7.52
CA ASP A 128 4.29 -10.12 -8.39
C ASP A 128 5.03 -8.98 -9.12
N SER A 129 6.34 -9.11 -9.33
CA SER A 129 7.07 -8.18 -10.18
C SER A 129 6.62 -8.33 -11.64
N PRO A 130 6.29 -7.24 -12.34
CA PRO A 130 6.10 -7.26 -13.80
C PRO A 130 7.31 -7.89 -14.50
N LEU A 131 7.06 -8.74 -15.51
CA LEU A 131 8.12 -9.47 -16.20
C LEU A 131 9.21 -8.56 -16.79
N ASP A 132 8.81 -7.43 -17.38
CA ASP A 132 9.72 -6.43 -17.93
C ASP A 132 10.65 -5.86 -16.85
N SER A 133 10.09 -5.44 -15.72
CA SER A 133 10.84 -4.93 -14.58
C SER A 133 11.78 -5.98 -13.99
N ALA A 134 11.30 -7.22 -13.83
CA ALA A 134 12.11 -8.34 -13.34
C ALA A 134 13.28 -8.64 -14.28
N VAL A 135 13.06 -8.60 -15.60
CA VAL A 135 14.12 -8.76 -16.61
C VAL A 135 15.14 -7.62 -16.52
N GLU A 136 14.69 -6.37 -16.45
CA GLU A 136 15.61 -5.22 -16.42
C GLU A 136 16.47 -5.18 -15.15
N ILE A 137 15.93 -5.64 -14.02
CA ILE A 137 16.63 -5.59 -12.72
C ILE A 137 17.43 -6.88 -12.46
N ASN A 138 16.81 -8.05 -12.55
CA ASN A 138 17.44 -9.30 -12.11
C ASN A 138 18.31 -9.94 -13.19
N LEU A 139 17.92 -9.82 -14.46
CA LEU A 139 18.66 -10.39 -15.59
C LEU A 139 19.69 -9.38 -16.11
N MET A 140 19.24 -8.18 -16.51
CA MET A 140 20.11 -7.18 -17.11
C MET A 140 20.89 -6.34 -16.09
N GLY A 141 20.44 -6.24 -14.84
CA GLY A 141 21.15 -5.51 -13.78
C GLY A 141 22.60 -5.97 -13.57
N PRO A 142 22.88 -7.26 -13.34
CA PRO A 142 24.25 -7.74 -13.22
C PRO A 142 25.07 -7.52 -14.50
N VAL A 143 24.46 -7.72 -15.68
CA VAL A 143 25.10 -7.49 -16.99
C VAL A 143 25.55 -6.04 -17.14
N ARG A 144 24.69 -5.08 -16.77
CA ARG A 144 25.01 -3.65 -16.84
C ARG A 144 26.12 -3.23 -15.91
N ILE A 145 26.22 -3.84 -14.73
CA ILE A 145 27.34 -3.61 -13.82
C ILE A 145 28.65 -4.05 -14.48
N ALA A 146 28.69 -5.26 -15.05
CA ALA A 146 29.88 -5.74 -15.73
C ALA A 146 30.23 -4.90 -16.96
N GLN A 147 29.24 -4.46 -17.73
CA GLN A 147 29.43 -3.56 -18.87
C GLN A 147 29.94 -2.18 -18.44
N ALA A 148 29.45 -1.64 -17.32
CA ALA A 148 29.95 -0.39 -16.76
C ALA A 148 31.42 -0.52 -16.34
N CYS A 149 31.81 -1.64 -15.72
CA CYS A 149 33.22 -1.91 -15.42
C CYS A 149 34.08 -1.96 -16.68
N GLN A 150 33.60 -2.63 -17.74
CA GLN A 150 34.31 -2.69 -19.02
C GLN A 150 34.46 -1.30 -19.66
N ALA A 151 33.40 -0.50 -19.66
CA ALA A 151 33.42 0.86 -20.20
C ALA A 151 34.39 1.78 -19.42
N LEU A 152 34.55 1.56 -18.12
CA LEU A 152 35.49 2.27 -17.26
C LEU A 152 36.91 1.68 -17.27
N GLY A 153 37.13 0.54 -17.96
CA GLY A 153 38.43 -0.13 -18.02
C GLY A 153 38.90 -0.74 -16.69
N ILE A 154 37.97 -1.08 -15.79
CA ILE A 154 38.26 -1.64 -14.46
C ILE A 154 37.87 -3.12 -14.36
N THR A 155 38.54 -3.88 -13.49
CA THR A 155 38.28 -5.31 -13.26
C THR A 155 38.12 -5.66 -11.77
N PRO A 156 37.17 -5.04 -11.06
CA PRO A 156 36.90 -5.38 -9.66
C PRO A 156 36.36 -6.80 -9.52
N HIS A 157 36.52 -7.42 -8.36
CA HIS A 157 35.85 -8.67 -8.04
C HIS A 157 34.35 -8.43 -7.84
N MET A 158 33.53 -9.03 -8.70
CA MET A 158 32.08 -8.90 -8.63
C MET A 158 31.46 -10.11 -7.93
N VAL A 159 30.84 -9.87 -6.78
CA VAL A 159 30.05 -10.87 -6.03
C VAL A 159 28.56 -10.63 -6.30
N GLY A 160 27.95 -11.49 -7.11
CA GLY A 160 26.53 -11.42 -7.44
C GLY A 160 25.65 -12.24 -6.48
N VAL A 161 24.63 -11.63 -5.89
CA VAL A 161 23.63 -12.35 -5.08
C VAL A 161 22.50 -12.85 -5.97
N SER A 162 22.33 -14.16 -6.01
CA SER A 162 21.30 -14.87 -6.77
C SER A 162 20.35 -15.61 -5.83
N THR A 163 19.92 -16.83 -6.16
CA THR A 163 19.03 -17.65 -5.34
C THR A 163 19.25 -19.14 -5.63
N CYS A 164 19.10 -20.00 -4.62
CA CYS A 164 19.07 -21.46 -4.82
C CYS A 164 17.96 -21.89 -5.79
N TYR A 165 16.87 -21.12 -5.84
CA TYR A 165 15.71 -21.41 -6.69
C TYR A 165 15.94 -21.22 -8.19
N VAL A 166 17.14 -20.80 -8.63
CA VAL A 166 17.51 -20.92 -10.06
C VAL A 166 17.47 -22.37 -10.54
N ALA A 167 17.52 -23.34 -9.63
CA ALA A 167 17.23 -24.74 -9.92
C ALA A 167 15.81 -24.96 -10.49
N GLY A 168 14.86 -24.06 -10.29
CA GLY A 168 13.49 -24.26 -10.76
C GLY A 168 12.78 -25.41 -10.04
N ASN A 169 11.78 -26.01 -10.68
CA ASN A 169 10.95 -27.07 -10.10
C ASN A 169 11.58 -28.48 -10.21
N ARG A 170 12.90 -28.56 -10.35
CA ARG A 170 13.60 -29.85 -10.47
C ARG A 170 13.61 -30.59 -9.13
N ARG A 171 13.64 -31.91 -9.19
CA ARG A 171 13.69 -32.80 -8.02
C ARG A 171 15.09 -33.39 -7.85
N GLY A 172 15.51 -33.58 -6.60
CA GLY A 172 16.81 -34.17 -6.28
C GLY A 172 17.94 -33.13 -6.23
N ASN A 173 19.18 -33.60 -6.40
CA ASN A 173 20.36 -32.78 -6.12
C ASN A 173 20.48 -31.57 -7.06
N ALA A 174 20.67 -30.40 -6.47
CA ALA A 174 20.94 -29.14 -7.14
C ALA A 174 22.41 -28.71 -6.86
N PRO A 175 23.34 -28.98 -7.81
CA PRO A 175 24.76 -28.70 -7.63
C PRO A 175 25.08 -27.22 -7.75
N GLU A 176 26.21 -26.82 -7.18
CA GLU A 176 26.77 -25.47 -7.26
C GLU A 176 27.43 -25.20 -8.62
N ALA A 177 26.64 -25.33 -9.69
CA ALA A 177 27.02 -25.09 -11.08
C ALA A 177 25.97 -24.22 -11.79
N LEU A 178 26.33 -23.64 -12.93
CA LEU A 178 25.36 -22.93 -13.77
C LEU A 178 24.31 -23.90 -14.29
N VAL A 179 23.07 -23.44 -14.35
CA VAL A 179 21.96 -24.26 -14.86
C VAL A 179 22.16 -24.60 -16.35
N SER A 180 22.69 -23.64 -17.12
CA SER A 180 23.02 -23.80 -18.54
C SER A 180 24.13 -24.81 -18.82
N ASP A 181 24.96 -25.14 -17.82
CA ASP A 181 26.05 -26.11 -17.97
C ASP A 181 25.61 -27.52 -17.55
N GLY A 182 24.42 -27.64 -16.95
CA GLY A 182 23.89 -28.88 -16.43
C GLY A 182 23.11 -29.69 -17.46
N HIS A 183 22.80 -30.93 -17.10
CA HIS A 183 22.00 -31.86 -17.94
C HIS A 183 20.55 -31.40 -18.15
N TRP A 184 20.12 -30.38 -17.38
CA TRP A 184 18.77 -29.84 -17.36
C TRP A 184 18.66 -28.53 -18.14
N ASP A 185 19.71 -28.14 -18.88
CA ASP A 185 19.60 -27.00 -19.78
C ASP A 185 18.61 -27.31 -20.91
N ILE A 186 17.74 -26.34 -21.17
CA ILE A 186 16.74 -26.38 -22.24
C ILE A 186 17.09 -25.42 -23.38
N GLY A 187 18.29 -24.82 -23.36
CA GLY A 187 18.82 -23.98 -24.42
C GLY A 187 18.11 -22.62 -24.54
N LEU A 188 17.65 -22.05 -23.42
CA LEU A 188 17.00 -20.74 -23.42
C LEU A 188 18.01 -19.64 -23.78
N SER A 189 17.62 -18.81 -24.75
CA SER A 189 18.40 -17.62 -25.10
C SER A 189 17.92 -16.43 -24.29
N TRP A 190 18.68 -16.03 -23.27
CA TRP A 190 18.38 -14.84 -22.47
C TRP A 190 18.20 -13.58 -23.35
N LYS A 191 18.95 -13.45 -24.45
CA LYS A 191 18.81 -12.34 -25.42
C LYS A 191 17.41 -12.28 -26.05
N LYS A 192 16.87 -13.44 -26.45
CA LYS A 192 15.52 -13.54 -27.01
C LYS A 192 14.47 -13.24 -25.95
N GLU A 193 14.65 -13.70 -24.72
CA GLU A 193 13.72 -13.44 -23.61
C GLU A 193 13.69 -11.94 -23.24
N VAL A 194 14.84 -11.26 -23.23
CA VAL A 194 14.92 -9.80 -23.03
C VAL A 194 14.17 -9.06 -24.14
N ALA A 195 14.43 -9.40 -25.41
CA ALA A 195 13.76 -8.78 -26.54
C ALA A 195 12.24 -9.01 -26.54
N ALA A 196 11.81 -10.23 -26.22
CA ALA A 196 10.40 -10.60 -26.13
C ALA A 196 9.70 -9.85 -24.98
N SER A 197 10.33 -9.77 -23.81
CA SER A 197 9.78 -9.06 -22.65
C SER A 197 9.58 -7.56 -22.91
N ARG A 198 10.58 -6.90 -23.52
CA ARG A 198 10.49 -5.48 -23.93
C ARG A 198 9.37 -5.24 -24.95
N ARG A 199 9.23 -6.13 -25.93
CA ARG A 199 8.15 -6.06 -26.93
C ARG A 199 6.78 -6.24 -26.28
N LEU A 200 6.64 -7.24 -25.41
CA LEU A 200 5.39 -7.58 -24.73
C LEU A 200 4.83 -6.39 -23.93
N ARG A 201 5.70 -5.62 -23.25
CA ARG A 201 5.28 -4.38 -22.56
C ARG A 201 4.62 -3.40 -23.53
N GLY A 202 5.23 -3.17 -24.69
CA GLY A 202 4.67 -2.31 -25.74
C GLY A 202 3.31 -2.82 -26.24
N ASP A 203 3.20 -4.12 -26.47
CA ASP A 203 1.97 -4.76 -26.95
C ASP A 203 0.83 -4.64 -25.91
N ILE A 204 1.10 -4.91 -24.63
CA ILE A 204 0.12 -4.78 -23.53
C ILE A 204 -0.29 -3.31 -23.34
N GLU A 205 0.65 -2.37 -23.41
CA GLU A 205 0.37 -0.94 -23.35
C GLU A 205 -0.55 -0.50 -24.50
N ALA A 206 -0.31 -0.96 -25.73
CA ALA A 206 -1.18 -0.70 -26.87
C ALA A 206 -2.59 -1.27 -26.66
N GLN A 207 -2.70 -2.53 -26.18
CA GLN A 207 -3.99 -3.16 -25.86
C GLN A 207 -4.77 -2.38 -24.80
N SER A 208 -4.08 -1.85 -23.78
CA SER A 208 -4.72 -1.09 -22.70
C SER A 208 -5.39 0.20 -23.18
N ARG A 209 -4.96 0.74 -24.32
CA ARG A 209 -5.50 1.96 -24.95
C ARG A 209 -6.53 1.67 -26.05
N GLY A 210 -6.89 0.41 -26.27
CA GLY A 210 -7.99 0.04 -27.16
C GLY A 210 -9.32 0.61 -26.66
N SER A 211 -10.21 1.00 -27.57
CA SER A 211 -11.50 1.64 -27.27
C SER A 211 -12.34 0.83 -26.27
N GLU A 212 -12.41 -0.49 -26.43
CA GLU A 212 -13.12 -1.40 -25.53
C GLU A 212 -12.54 -1.40 -24.10
N LYS A 213 -11.21 -1.43 -23.98
CA LYS A 213 -10.53 -1.41 -22.67
C LYS A 213 -10.69 -0.06 -21.98
N LEU A 214 -10.56 1.04 -22.72
CA LEU A 214 -10.80 2.39 -22.17
C LEU A 214 -12.25 2.56 -21.70
N ALA A 215 -13.22 2.04 -22.46
CA ALA A 215 -14.62 2.04 -22.04
C ALA A 215 -14.83 1.20 -20.77
N PHE A 216 -14.18 0.04 -20.67
CA PHE A 216 -14.18 -0.80 -19.48
C PHE A 216 -13.60 -0.07 -18.26
N PHE A 217 -12.39 0.49 -18.35
CA PHE A 217 -11.76 1.20 -17.23
C PHE A 217 -12.57 2.42 -16.78
N ARG A 218 -13.16 3.17 -17.74
CA ARG A 218 -14.05 4.29 -17.43
C ARG A 218 -15.32 3.83 -16.72
N SER A 219 -15.87 2.68 -17.11
CA SER A 219 -17.03 2.06 -16.45
C SER A 219 -16.70 1.65 -15.02
N GLU A 220 -15.55 0.99 -14.80
CA GLU A 220 -15.10 0.60 -13.46
C GLU A 220 -14.79 1.81 -12.57
N ALA A 221 -14.14 2.85 -13.10
CA ALA A 221 -13.90 4.11 -12.39
C ALA A 221 -15.23 4.76 -11.94
N ARG A 222 -16.25 4.77 -12.81
CA ARG A 222 -17.60 5.24 -12.46
C ARG A 222 -18.29 4.39 -11.41
N LYS A 223 -18.08 3.07 -11.42
CA LYS A 223 -18.64 2.17 -10.39
C LYS A 223 -18.02 2.45 -9.02
N GLU A 224 -16.71 2.67 -8.96
CA GLU A 224 -15.98 2.92 -7.71
C GLU A 224 -16.24 4.33 -7.17
N LEU A 225 -16.13 5.37 -7.99
CA LEU A 225 -16.21 6.77 -7.54
C LEU A 225 -17.61 7.40 -7.64
N GLY A 226 -18.48 6.89 -8.49
CA GLY A 226 -19.77 7.53 -8.77
C GLY A 226 -19.61 8.89 -9.46
N ALA A 227 -20.37 9.89 -9.00
CA ALA A 227 -20.38 11.25 -9.54
C ALA A 227 -19.27 12.14 -8.93
N ALA A 228 -18.03 11.65 -8.90
CA ALA A 228 -16.90 12.34 -8.27
C ALA A 228 -16.25 13.45 -9.12
N GLY A 229 -16.80 13.78 -10.29
CA GLY A 229 -16.24 14.76 -11.23
C GLY A 229 -15.44 14.15 -12.39
N GLY A 230 -15.17 14.96 -13.41
CA GLY A 230 -14.52 14.53 -14.66
C GLY A 230 -13.03 14.17 -14.47
N PRO A 231 -12.19 15.13 -14.04
CA PRO A 231 -10.81 14.90 -13.59
C PRO A 231 -10.61 13.72 -12.65
N ALA A 232 -11.42 13.58 -11.59
CA ALA A 232 -11.29 12.45 -10.66
C ALA A 232 -11.54 11.10 -11.34
N LEU A 233 -12.57 11.02 -12.20
CA LEU A 233 -12.84 9.83 -13.01
C LEU A 233 -11.71 9.56 -14.02
N ALA A 234 -11.12 10.59 -14.62
CA ALA A 234 -10.01 10.44 -15.58
C ALA A 234 -8.75 9.90 -14.90
N SER A 235 -8.34 10.49 -13.78
CA SER A 235 -7.20 10.03 -12.97
C SER A 235 -7.39 8.58 -12.53
N LYS A 236 -8.60 8.24 -12.06
CA LYS A 236 -8.92 6.88 -11.65
C LYS A 236 -8.95 5.89 -12.82
N THR A 237 -9.48 6.31 -13.97
CA THR A 237 -9.46 5.50 -15.20
C THR A 237 -8.03 5.15 -15.59
N GLU A 238 -7.13 6.13 -15.56
CA GLU A 238 -5.71 5.91 -15.88
C GLU A 238 -5.03 5.00 -14.85
N SER A 239 -5.29 5.21 -13.55
CA SER A 239 -4.77 4.34 -12.50
C SER A 239 -5.23 2.87 -12.66
N LEU A 240 -6.49 2.64 -13.05
CA LEU A 240 -7.01 1.30 -13.34
C LEU A 240 -6.36 0.68 -14.58
N ARG A 241 -6.08 1.48 -15.62
CA ARG A 241 -5.37 1.05 -16.82
C ARG A 241 -3.94 0.63 -16.48
N GLU A 242 -3.19 1.45 -15.75
CA GLU A 242 -1.83 1.14 -15.29
C GLU A 242 -1.80 -0.13 -14.42
N ALA A 243 -2.76 -0.27 -13.50
CA ALA A 243 -2.90 -1.47 -12.68
C ALA A 243 -3.18 -2.72 -13.54
N TRP A 244 -4.00 -2.60 -14.59
CA TRP A 244 -4.25 -3.69 -15.52
C TRP A 244 -2.99 -4.07 -16.31
N VAL A 245 -2.24 -3.10 -16.85
CA VAL A 245 -0.96 -3.34 -17.54
C VAL A 245 0.01 -4.08 -16.63
N LYS A 246 0.16 -3.61 -15.38
CA LYS A 246 0.97 -4.28 -14.36
C LYS A 246 0.53 -5.73 -14.17
N ALA A 247 -0.77 -5.96 -13.99
CA ALA A 247 -1.31 -7.30 -13.77
C ALA A 247 -1.07 -8.26 -14.95
N GLN A 248 -1.20 -7.77 -16.20
CA GLN A 248 -0.90 -8.58 -17.38
C GLN A 248 0.59 -8.95 -17.47
N LEU A 249 1.49 -8.02 -17.16
CA LEU A 249 2.94 -8.29 -17.15
C LEU A 249 3.35 -9.27 -16.05
N VAL A 250 2.69 -9.21 -14.89
CA VAL A 250 2.88 -10.19 -13.81
C VAL A 250 2.42 -11.58 -14.25
N GLU A 251 1.23 -11.67 -14.85
CA GLU A 251 0.68 -12.94 -15.33
C GLU A 251 1.54 -13.54 -16.46
N ALA A 252 2.02 -12.71 -17.37
CA ALA A 252 2.94 -13.14 -18.42
C ALA A 252 4.25 -13.70 -17.85
N GLY A 253 4.82 -13.06 -16.81
CA GLY A 253 6.00 -13.56 -16.13
C GLY A 253 5.78 -14.89 -15.43
N ARG A 254 4.65 -15.03 -14.72
CA ARG A 254 4.25 -16.29 -14.06
C ARG A 254 4.06 -17.40 -15.09
N SER A 255 3.31 -17.14 -16.15
CA SER A 255 3.05 -18.09 -17.23
C SER A 255 4.34 -18.50 -17.93
N ARG A 256 5.23 -17.54 -18.26
CA ARG A 256 6.48 -17.84 -18.93
C ARG A 256 7.40 -18.68 -18.05
N ALA A 257 7.62 -18.28 -16.80
CA ALA A 257 8.45 -19.04 -15.86
C ALA A 257 7.95 -20.48 -15.68
N ALA A 258 6.65 -20.66 -15.45
CA ALA A 258 6.05 -21.98 -15.31
C ALA A 258 6.21 -22.83 -16.57
N SER A 259 6.03 -22.23 -17.77
CA SER A 259 6.18 -22.95 -19.06
C SER A 259 7.58 -23.50 -19.31
N VAL A 260 8.60 -22.93 -18.66
CA VAL A 260 10.00 -23.33 -18.80
C VAL A 260 10.58 -23.96 -17.54
N GLY A 261 9.75 -24.29 -16.55
CA GLY A 261 10.15 -25.10 -15.40
C GLY A 261 10.64 -24.33 -14.16
N TRP A 262 10.41 -23.02 -14.08
CA TRP A 262 10.68 -22.23 -12.87
C TRP A 262 9.39 -21.95 -12.08
N PRO A 263 9.48 -21.83 -10.73
CA PRO A 263 8.32 -21.56 -9.89
C PRO A 263 7.71 -20.20 -10.19
N ASP A 264 8.55 -19.18 -10.45
CA ASP A 264 8.10 -17.82 -10.73
C ASP A 264 9.10 -17.02 -11.57
N ALA A 265 8.69 -15.79 -11.92
CA ALA A 265 9.49 -14.85 -12.68
C ALA A 265 10.79 -14.44 -11.97
N TYR A 266 10.86 -14.47 -10.64
CA TYR A 266 12.06 -14.09 -9.89
C TYR A 266 13.17 -15.13 -10.08
N ALA A 267 12.88 -16.40 -9.78
CA ALA A 267 13.81 -17.50 -9.95
C ALA A 267 14.25 -17.64 -11.43
N TYR A 268 13.29 -17.50 -12.35
CA TYR A 268 13.51 -17.51 -13.79
C TYR A 268 14.47 -16.40 -14.26
N THR A 269 14.23 -15.15 -13.87
CA THR A 269 15.07 -14.02 -14.30
C THR A 269 16.44 -14.03 -13.63
N LYS A 270 16.57 -14.55 -12.41
CA LYS A 270 17.87 -14.78 -11.77
C LYS A 270 18.68 -15.86 -12.49
N ALA A 271 18.06 -16.98 -12.87
CA ALA A 271 18.75 -18.04 -13.62
C ALA A 271 19.32 -17.52 -14.95
N LEU A 272 18.50 -16.81 -15.72
CA LEU A 272 18.96 -16.18 -16.97
C LEU A 272 19.99 -15.05 -16.73
N GLY A 273 19.90 -14.35 -15.59
CA GLY A 273 20.84 -13.31 -15.21
C GLY A 273 22.24 -13.87 -14.93
N GLU A 274 22.33 -15.03 -14.29
CA GLU A 274 23.62 -15.72 -14.08
C GLU A 274 24.27 -16.14 -15.40
N GLN A 275 23.47 -16.71 -16.32
CA GLN A 275 23.93 -17.07 -17.66
C GLN A 275 24.40 -15.82 -18.43
N ALA A 276 23.56 -14.77 -18.48
CA ALA A 276 23.87 -13.55 -19.19
C ALA A 276 25.13 -12.87 -18.64
N LEU A 277 25.27 -12.81 -17.31
CA LEU A 277 26.47 -12.26 -16.66
C LEU A 277 27.71 -13.09 -17.04
N THR A 278 27.64 -14.42 -16.97
CA THR A 278 28.77 -15.29 -17.29
C THR A 278 29.21 -15.13 -18.74
N GLU A 279 28.27 -15.03 -19.68
CA GLU A 279 28.55 -14.83 -21.11
C GLU A 279 29.10 -13.43 -21.44
N THR A 280 28.78 -12.40 -20.64
CA THR A 280 29.03 -10.99 -21.00
C THR A 280 30.00 -10.26 -20.07
N LYS A 281 30.46 -10.88 -18.98
CA LYS A 281 31.33 -10.26 -17.96
C LYS A 281 32.69 -9.79 -18.49
N GLY A 282 33.15 -10.31 -19.63
CA GLY A 282 34.50 -10.04 -20.14
C GLY A 282 35.56 -10.45 -19.11
N ASN A 283 36.51 -9.54 -18.86
CA ASN A 283 37.61 -9.76 -17.92
C ASN A 283 37.23 -9.52 -16.45
N VAL A 284 36.00 -9.07 -16.15
CA VAL A 284 35.54 -8.89 -14.78
C VAL A 284 35.42 -10.28 -14.12
N PRO A 285 36.14 -10.56 -13.02
CA PRO A 285 35.99 -11.81 -12.31
C PRO A 285 34.70 -11.80 -11.48
N VAL A 286 33.96 -12.92 -11.54
CA VAL A 286 32.61 -13.05 -10.97
C VAL A 286 32.54 -14.25 -10.04
N SER A 287 31.97 -14.05 -8.85
CA SER A 287 31.51 -15.12 -7.94
C SER A 287 30.02 -14.92 -7.65
N ILE A 288 29.24 -15.99 -7.62
CA ILE A 288 27.80 -15.94 -7.39
C ILE A 288 27.48 -16.61 -6.05
N VAL A 289 26.73 -15.91 -5.19
CA VAL A 289 26.21 -16.46 -3.93
C VAL A 289 24.71 -16.69 -4.07
N ARG A 290 24.27 -17.93 -3.88
CA ARG A 290 22.87 -18.38 -4.03
C ARG A 290 22.27 -18.70 -2.65
N PRO A 291 21.62 -17.76 -1.97
CA PRO A 291 20.85 -18.06 -0.77
C PRO A 291 19.53 -18.78 -1.08
N SER A 292 19.05 -19.58 -0.12
CA SER A 292 17.66 -20.09 -0.08
C SER A 292 16.69 -19.03 0.50
N ILE A 293 15.52 -19.41 1.03
CA ILE A 293 14.56 -18.45 1.61
C ILE A 293 15.20 -17.78 2.81
N ILE A 294 15.45 -16.47 2.70
CA ILE A 294 16.13 -15.72 3.76
C ILE A 294 15.10 -15.27 4.80
N GLU A 295 15.28 -15.69 6.05
CA GLU A 295 14.44 -15.31 7.18
C GLU A 295 15.23 -14.51 8.23
N SER A 296 14.57 -14.19 9.35
CA SER A 296 15.14 -13.37 10.43
C SER A 296 16.53 -13.81 10.89
N ALA A 297 17.32 -12.87 11.39
CA ALA A 297 18.65 -13.16 11.91
C ALA A 297 18.63 -14.21 13.04
N LEU A 298 19.58 -15.13 13.02
CA LEU A 298 19.81 -16.06 14.14
C LEU A 298 20.42 -15.31 15.33
N ALA A 299 21.42 -14.48 15.08
CA ALA A 299 22.20 -13.77 16.08
C ALA A 299 22.43 -12.30 15.73
N GLU A 300 22.65 -11.98 14.45
CA GLU A 300 23.22 -10.67 14.05
C GLU A 300 22.36 -9.94 13.00
N PRO A 301 22.09 -8.63 13.13
CA PRO A 301 22.59 -7.68 14.14
C PRO A 301 22.03 -7.88 15.55
N PHE A 302 20.88 -8.55 15.65
CA PHE A 302 20.34 -9.12 16.88
C PHE A 302 19.39 -10.27 16.54
N PRO A 303 19.15 -11.24 17.44
CA PRO A 303 18.24 -12.36 17.17
C PRO A 303 16.85 -11.88 16.77
N GLY A 304 16.36 -12.35 15.62
CA GLY A 304 15.02 -12.03 15.15
C GLY A 304 14.92 -10.75 14.32
N TRP A 305 16.05 -10.06 14.08
CA TRP A 305 16.06 -8.92 13.17
C TRP A 305 15.58 -9.34 11.78
N ILE A 306 14.55 -8.65 11.29
CA ILE A 306 13.97 -8.87 9.96
C ILE A 306 13.52 -7.54 9.38
N ARG A 307 13.68 -7.37 8.07
CA ARG A 307 13.27 -6.13 7.38
C ARG A 307 12.24 -6.45 6.30
N GLY A 308 11.05 -5.91 6.49
CA GLY A 308 9.94 -6.11 5.58
C GLY A 308 9.00 -7.22 6.06
N PHE A 309 7.97 -7.47 5.28
CA PHE A 309 6.93 -8.45 5.58
C PHE A 309 6.53 -9.11 4.26
N ARG A 310 7.38 -10.01 3.76
CA ARG A 310 7.38 -10.42 2.33
C ARG A 310 7.63 -11.91 2.07
N MET A 311 8.09 -12.70 3.05
CA MET A 311 8.43 -14.12 2.91
C MET A 311 7.44 -14.98 3.71
N ALA A 312 7.82 -15.79 4.69
CA ALA A 312 6.87 -16.68 5.37
C ALA A 312 5.85 -15.94 6.28
N GLU A 313 6.15 -14.71 6.69
CA GLU A 313 5.45 -14.01 7.77
C GLU A 313 3.95 -13.76 7.50
N PRO A 314 3.51 -13.31 6.30
CA PRO A 314 2.10 -13.15 6.00
C PRO A 314 1.28 -14.44 6.05
N VAL A 315 1.89 -15.57 5.67
CA VAL A 315 1.22 -16.89 5.71
C VAL A 315 1.04 -17.33 7.15
N ILE A 316 2.10 -17.21 7.95
CA ILE A 316 2.09 -17.53 9.38
C ILE A 316 1.02 -16.71 10.11
N LEU A 317 0.91 -15.39 9.85
CA LEU A 317 -0.14 -14.57 10.46
C LEU A 317 -1.54 -14.87 9.94
N SER A 318 -1.69 -15.20 8.67
CA SER A 318 -3.00 -15.56 8.11
C SER A 318 -3.52 -16.84 8.76
N TYR A 319 -2.62 -17.79 9.05
CA TYR A 319 -2.93 -18.96 9.86
C TYR A 319 -3.29 -18.62 11.30
N ALA A 320 -2.47 -17.80 11.97
CA ALA A 320 -2.71 -17.39 13.35
C ALA A 320 -4.02 -16.59 13.52
N ARG A 321 -4.52 -15.96 12.44
CA ARG A 321 -5.84 -15.29 12.38
C ARG A 321 -7.00 -16.24 12.04
N GLY A 322 -6.75 -17.52 11.83
CA GLY A 322 -7.75 -18.51 11.46
C GLY A 322 -8.26 -18.39 10.00
N LEU A 323 -7.60 -17.59 9.16
CA LEU A 323 -7.98 -17.38 7.76
C LEU A 323 -7.56 -18.56 6.87
N LEU A 324 -6.45 -19.22 7.21
CA LEU A 324 -5.95 -20.41 6.52
C LEU A 324 -6.13 -21.63 7.42
N LYS A 325 -6.97 -22.58 7.01
CA LYS A 325 -7.18 -23.84 7.75
C LYS A 325 -6.28 -24.97 7.26
N GLU A 326 -5.78 -24.85 6.05
CA GLU A 326 -5.03 -25.88 5.33
C GLU A 326 -3.75 -25.24 4.77
N PHE A 327 -2.64 -25.95 4.78
CA PHE A 327 -1.36 -25.49 4.22
C PHE A 327 -0.99 -26.36 3.01
N PRO A 328 -0.69 -25.77 1.83
CA PRO A 328 -0.24 -26.55 0.68
C PRO A 328 1.17 -27.06 0.93
N GLY A 329 1.36 -28.38 0.96
CA GLY A 329 2.69 -28.97 1.12
C GLY A 329 2.63 -30.44 1.49
N VAL A 330 3.80 -31.08 1.45
CA VAL A 330 3.99 -32.47 1.89
C VAL A 330 4.70 -32.44 3.26
N PRO A 331 4.19 -33.11 4.31
CA PRO A 331 4.79 -33.06 5.66
C PRO A 331 6.29 -33.40 5.69
N GLU A 332 6.71 -34.33 4.82
CA GLU A 332 8.09 -34.81 4.67
C GLU A 332 8.98 -33.88 3.84
N GLY A 333 8.38 -32.91 3.15
CA GLY A 333 9.08 -31.91 2.34
C GLY A 333 9.98 -31.02 3.19
N THR A 334 11.10 -30.62 2.60
CA THR A 334 12.04 -29.68 3.22
C THR A 334 11.63 -28.25 2.89
N VAL A 335 11.63 -27.38 3.89
CA VAL A 335 11.51 -25.93 3.74
C VAL A 335 12.91 -25.36 3.79
N ASP A 336 13.43 -24.94 2.64
CA ASP A 336 14.77 -24.38 2.55
C ASP A 336 14.80 -22.92 2.99
N VAL A 337 14.95 -22.74 4.31
CA VAL A 337 15.14 -21.44 4.96
C VAL A 337 16.55 -21.28 5.49
N ILE A 338 17.04 -20.04 5.48
CA ILE A 338 18.35 -19.67 6.00
C ILE A 338 18.29 -18.30 6.70
N PRO A 339 18.86 -18.16 7.91
CA PRO A 339 18.98 -16.85 8.57
C PRO A 339 19.82 -15.84 7.77
N VAL A 340 19.40 -14.56 7.79
CA VAL A 340 20.06 -13.49 7.02
C VAL A 340 21.53 -13.26 7.40
N ASP A 341 21.91 -13.47 8.66
CA ASP A 341 23.28 -13.31 9.13
C ASP A 341 24.23 -14.38 8.57
N ILE A 342 23.76 -15.62 8.42
CA ILE A 342 24.52 -16.69 7.75
C ILE A 342 24.76 -16.31 6.28
N VAL A 343 23.75 -15.77 5.59
CA VAL A 343 23.87 -15.31 4.20
C VAL A 343 24.86 -14.15 4.09
N VAL A 344 24.77 -13.16 4.98
CA VAL A 344 25.66 -12.00 4.99
C VAL A 344 27.10 -12.42 5.27
N ALA A 345 27.33 -13.30 6.24
CA ALA A 345 28.65 -13.83 6.55
C ALA A 345 29.27 -14.58 5.35
N ALA A 346 28.48 -15.39 4.64
CA ALA A 346 28.92 -16.06 3.42
C ALA A 346 29.29 -15.06 2.31
N ILE A 347 28.48 -14.02 2.07
CA ILE A 347 28.75 -12.98 1.08
C ILE A 347 30.07 -12.25 1.39
N ILE A 348 30.28 -11.85 2.65
CA ILE A 348 31.50 -11.17 3.10
C ILE A 348 32.71 -12.09 2.91
N THR A 349 32.59 -13.37 3.25
CA THR A 349 33.68 -14.34 3.12
C THR A 349 34.05 -14.57 1.66
N VAL A 350 33.07 -14.69 0.76
CA VAL A 350 33.30 -14.79 -0.69
C VAL A 350 34.00 -13.54 -1.23
N ALA A 351 33.60 -12.35 -0.78
CA ALA A 351 34.26 -11.10 -1.16
C ALA A 351 35.71 -11.03 -0.65
N ALA A 352 35.96 -11.44 0.61
CA ALA A 352 37.28 -11.45 1.22
C ALA A 352 38.23 -12.48 0.57
N ALA A 353 37.71 -13.65 0.20
CA ALA A 353 38.47 -14.67 -0.50
C ALA A 353 39.06 -14.13 -1.82
N GLY A 354 38.36 -13.22 -2.48
CA GLY A 354 38.77 -12.64 -3.76
C GLY A 354 38.61 -13.62 -4.92
N PRO A 355 38.84 -13.17 -6.16
CA PRO A 355 38.44 -13.89 -7.37
C PRO A 355 39.24 -15.17 -7.64
N GLU A 356 40.42 -15.31 -7.06
CA GLU A 356 41.29 -16.49 -7.25
C GLU A 356 40.92 -17.66 -6.34
N ARG A 357 40.43 -17.37 -5.12
CA ARG A 357 40.11 -18.37 -4.10
C ARG A 357 38.61 -18.61 -3.97
N ALA A 358 37.78 -17.62 -4.27
CA ALA A 358 36.33 -17.76 -4.21
C ALA A 358 35.83 -18.73 -5.29
N ALA A 359 34.97 -19.66 -4.90
CA ALA A 359 34.34 -20.53 -5.88
C ALA A 359 33.43 -19.72 -6.83
N PRO A 360 33.28 -20.13 -8.10
CA PRO A 360 32.44 -19.41 -9.06
C PRO A 360 30.98 -19.27 -8.62
N ILE A 361 30.45 -20.32 -7.95
CA ILE A 361 29.09 -20.37 -7.42
C ILE A 361 29.16 -21.02 -6.04
N THR A 362 28.55 -20.38 -5.05
CA THR A 362 28.41 -20.88 -3.67
C THR A 362 26.94 -20.84 -3.26
N GLN A 363 26.38 -21.95 -2.82
CA GLN A 363 25.00 -22.04 -2.32
C GLN A 363 24.97 -21.89 -0.79
N VAL A 364 24.00 -21.12 -0.31
CA VAL A 364 23.77 -20.85 1.12
C VAL A 364 22.36 -21.32 1.48
N ALA A 365 22.27 -22.61 1.80
CA ALA A 365 21.03 -23.30 2.09
C ALA A 365 21.20 -24.26 3.27
N SER A 366 20.09 -24.62 3.90
CA SER A 366 20.09 -25.56 5.02
C SER A 366 19.61 -26.95 4.63
N GLY A 367 18.77 -27.10 3.61
CA GLY A 367 18.04 -28.33 3.31
C GLY A 367 18.90 -29.55 3.03
N GLY A 368 20.09 -29.36 2.43
CA GLY A 368 21.02 -30.46 2.15
C GLY A 368 21.80 -30.98 3.36
N ILE A 369 21.91 -30.21 4.45
CA ILE A 369 22.81 -30.52 5.58
C ILE A 369 22.14 -30.42 6.96
N ASN A 370 21.13 -29.58 7.11
CA ASN A 370 20.34 -29.35 8.33
C ASN A 370 18.86 -29.09 7.97
N PRO A 371 18.11 -30.09 7.47
CA PRO A 371 16.80 -29.89 6.88
C PRO A 371 15.72 -29.47 7.88
N LEU A 372 15.02 -28.36 7.61
CA LEU A 372 13.76 -28.03 8.26
C LEU A 372 12.60 -28.72 7.53
N LYS A 373 11.86 -29.60 8.21
CA LYS A 373 10.68 -30.26 7.63
C LYS A 373 9.41 -29.42 7.79
N TYR A 374 8.51 -29.47 6.80
CA TYR A 374 7.21 -28.78 6.89
C TYR A 374 6.45 -29.16 8.16
N LYS A 375 6.39 -30.45 8.49
CA LYS A 375 5.74 -30.92 9.71
C LYS A 375 6.30 -30.25 10.97
N LEU A 376 7.62 -30.15 11.07
CA LEU A 376 8.29 -29.52 12.22
C LEU A 376 7.95 -28.03 12.30
N LEU A 377 7.99 -27.31 11.18
CA LEU A 377 7.60 -25.91 11.12
C LEU A 377 6.15 -25.71 11.56
N VAL A 378 5.22 -26.48 10.98
CA VAL A 378 3.79 -26.45 11.29
C VAL A 378 3.52 -26.70 12.77
N ASP A 379 4.14 -27.72 13.34
CA ASP A 379 3.95 -28.08 14.75
C ASP A 379 4.44 -26.97 15.69
N ASN A 380 5.62 -26.38 15.40
CA ASN A 380 6.16 -25.28 16.21
C ASN A 380 5.29 -24.03 16.11
N VAL A 381 4.84 -23.66 14.91
CA VAL A 381 3.94 -22.50 14.70
C VAL A 381 2.63 -22.70 15.44
N ARG A 382 2.01 -23.88 15.31
CA ARG A 382 0.76 -24.21 15.99
C ARG A 382 0.93 -24.16 17.52
N ALA A 383 1.95 -24.84 18.05
CA ALA A 383 2.20 -24.88 19.48
C ALA A 383 2.36 -23.47 20.04
N TRP A 384 3.19 -22.65 19.40
CA TRP A 384 3.47 -21.29 19.84
C TRP A 384 2.23 -20.40 19.86
N PHE A 385 1.41 -20.39 18.79
CA PHE A 385 0.18 -19.57 18.76
C PHE A 385 -0.97 -20.16 19.59
N THR A 386 -0.90 -21.44 19.96
CA THR A 386 -1.82 -22.01 20.96
C THR A 386 -1.53 -21.44 22.35
N GLU A 387 -0.25 -21.29 22.69
CA GLU A 387 0.19 -20.64 23.94
C GLU A 387 0.06 -19.11 23.90
N HIS A 388 0.24 -18.51 22.71
CA HIS A 388 0.24 -17.06 22.47
C HIS A 388 -0.81 -16.68 21.41
N PRO A 389 -2.12 -16.82 21.71
CA PRO A 389 -3.17 -16.58 20.72
C PRO A 389 -3.21 -15.12 20.28
N LEU A 390 -3.52 -14.92 18.99
CA LEU A 390 -3.89 -13.60 18.50
C LEU A 390 -5.31 -13.25 18.98
N TYR A 391 -5.59 -11.97 19.16
CA TYR A 391 -6.89 -11.49 19.59
C TYR A 391 -7.61 -10.71 18.48
N ASP A 392 -8.92 -10.90 18.37
CA ASP A 392 -9.76 -10.14 17.47
C ASP A 392 -10.02 -8.70 17.96
N ALA A 393 -10.86 -7.97 17.21
CA ALA A 393 -11.20 -6.59 17.51
C ALA A 393 -11.97 -6.46 18.85
N GLU A 394 -12.75 -7.48 19.19
CA GLU A 394 -13.54 -7.60 20.41
C GLU A 394 -12.69 -8.06 21.62
N GLY A 395 -11.46 -8.50 21.39
CA GLY A 395 -10.55 -8.97 22.42
C GLY A 395 -10.78 -10.43 22.80
N GLN A 396 -11.38 -11.23 21.92
CA GLN A 396 -11.45 -12.68 22.06
C GLN A 396 -10.22 -13.34 21.43
N PRO A 397 -9.67 -14.40 22.06
CA PRO A 397 -8.58 -15.17 21.47
C PRO A 397 -9.08 -15.92 20.23
N ILE A 398 -8.28 -15.88 19.18
CA ILE A 398 -8.53 -16.59 17.93
C ILE A 398 -7.97 -18.00 18.09
N LEU A 399 -8.84 -19.01 17.92
CA LEU A 399 -8.41 -20.40 17.93
C LEU A 399 -7.68 -20.74 16.64
N VAL A 400 -6.44 -21.19 16.80
CA VAL A 400 -5.60 -21.62 15.67
C VAL A 400 -6.13 -22.95 15.13
N PRO A 401 -6.44 -23.05 13.82
CA PRO A 401 -6.93 -24.30 13.24
C PRO A 401 -5.81 -25.35 13.22
N GLU A 402 -6.18 -26.63 13.20
CA GLU A 402 -5.19 -27.69 12.95
C GLU A 402 -4.80 -27.66 11.46
N TRP A 403 -3.53 -27.39 11.16
CA TRP A 403 -3.04 -27.41 9.79
C TRP A 403 -3.08 -28.84 9.24
N GLN A 404 -3.99 -29.06 8.28
CA GLN A 404 -3.99 -30.24 7.44
C GLN A 404 -3.13 -29.97 6.20
N PHE A 405 -2.56 -31.03 5.62
CA PHE A 405 -1.75 -30.99 4.39
C PHE A 405 -2.51 -31.57 3.17
N PRO A 406 -3.64 -30.99 2.73
CA PRO A 406 -4.30 -31.43 1.52
C PRO A 406 -3.57 -30.92 0.27
N ALA A 407 -3.85 -31.56 -0.86
CA ALA A 407 -3.36 -31.12 -2.16
C ALA A 407 -3.77 -29.65 -2.44
N ARG A 408 -2.82 -28.85 -2.96
CA ARG A 408 -2.93 -27.40 -3.24
C ARG A 408 -4.24 -26.99 -3.92
N GLY A 409 -4.74 -27.80 -4.85
CA GLY A 409 -5.99 -27.53 -5.57
C GLY A 409 -7.18 -27.29 -4.63
N ARG A 410 -7.28 -28.06 -3.55
CA ARG A 410 -8.38 -27.93 -2.58
C ARG A 410 -8.36 -26.60 -1.83
N VAL A 411 -7.19 -26.17 -1.35
CA VAL A 411 -7.02 -24.89 -0.62
C VAL A 411 -7.37 -23.72 -1.55
N LYS A 412 -6.88 -23.78 -2.79
CA LYS A 412 -7.16 -22.77 -3.83
C LYS A 412 -8.67 -22.68 -4.11
N GLU A 413 -9.34 -23.81 -4.34
CA GLU A 413 -10.78 -23.88 -4.60
C GLU A 413 -11.65 -23.38 -3.42
N GLN A 414 -11.21 -23.60 -2.17
CA GLN A 414 -11.91 -23.08 -0.99
C GLN A 414 -11.86 -21.55 -0.96
N LEU A 415 -10.68 -20.97 -1.17
CA LEU A 415 -10.47 -19.52 -1.17
C LEU A 415 -11.18 -18.85 -2.37
N GLU A 416 -11.17 -19.47 -3.56
CA GLU A 416 -11.93 -18.99 -4.74
C GLU A 416 -13.44 -18.96 -4.48
N ARG A 417 -13.99 -20.01 -3.84
CA ARG A 417 -15.40 -20.05 -3.46
C ARG A 417 -15.74 -18.95 -2.46
N ALA A 418 -14.93 -18.77 -1.42
CA ALA A 418 -15.13 -17.72 -0.43
C ALA A 418 -15.08 -16.32 -1.07
N ARG A 419 -14.09 -16.07 -1.93
CA ARG A 419 -13.96 -14.83 -2.72
C ARG A 419 -15.20 -14.56 -3.58
N SER A 420 -15.69 -15.57 -4.29
CA SER A 420 -16.87 -15.46 -5.16
C SER A 420 -18.15 -15.13 -4.38
N ILE A 421 -18.37 -15.79 -3.23
CA ILE A 421 -19.53 -15.54 -2.37
C ILE A 421 -19.51 -14.11 -1.84
N ILE A 422 -18.39 -13.68 -1.24
CA ILE A 422 -18.28 -12.33 -0.67
C ILE A 422 -18.43 -11.27 -1.75
N GLY A 423 -17.81 -11.48 -2.93
CA GLY A 423 -17.94 -10.54 -4.06
C GLY A 423 -19.37 -10.39 -4.57
N LYS A 424 -20.19 -11.44 -4.52
CA LYS A 424 -21.63 -11.35 -4.85
C LYS A 424 -22.39 -10.54 -3.80
N THR A 425 -22.15 -10.80 -2.51
CA THR A 425 -22.81 -10.08 -1.41
C THR A 425 -22.45 -8.59 -1.41
N GLU A 426 -21.19 -8.24 -1.65
CA GLU A 426 -20.73 -6.85 -1.74
C GLU A 426 -21.48 -6.06 -2.81
N ARG A 427 -21.66 -6.63 -4.02
CA ARG A 427 -22.41 -5.97 -5.11
C ARG A 427 -23.85 -5.67 -4.72
N VAL A 428 -24.50 -6.57 -3.98
CA VAL A 428 -25.88 -6.37 -3.51
C VAL A 428 -25.93 -5.21 -2.51
N LEU A 429 -24.98 -5.16 -1.57
CA LEU A 429 -24.95 -4.11 -0.55
C LEU A 429 -24.62 -2.72 -1.10
N GLN A 430 -23.73 -2.65 -2.08
CA GLN A 430 -23.43 -1.41 -2.79
C GLN A 430 -24.62 -0.88 -3.62
N ALA A 431 -25.58 -1.74 -3.98
CA ALA A 431 -26.78 -1.34 -4.70
C ALA A 431 -27.90 -0.80 -3.76
N LEU A 432 -27.82 -1.07 -2.46
CA LEU A 432 -28.80 -0.61 -1.46
C LEU A 432 -28.48 0.82 -0.96
N PRO A 433 -29.50 1.66 -0.71
CA PRO A 433 -29.31 3.03 -0.21
C PRO A 433 -29.02 3.05 1.30
N LEU A 434 -27.89 2.46 1.72
CA LEU A 434 -27.45 2.39 3.11
C LEU A 434 -26.60 3.61 3.49
N ARG A 435 -26.74 4.10 4.72
CA ARG A 435 -25.98 5.25 5.26
C ARG A 435 -25.57 5.03 6.72
N GLY A 436 -24.51 5.73 7.14
CA GLY A 436 -23.98 5.70 8.50
C GLY A 436 -23.67 4.29 9.01
N LYS A 437 -24.19 3.91 10.18
CA LYS A 437 -23.97 2.58 10.80
C LYS A 437 -24.26 1.38 9.88
N GLN A 438 -25.23 1.48 8.97
CA GLN A 438 -25.53 0.39 8.04
C GLN A 438 -24.47 0.26 6.93
N ALA A 439 -23.94 1.40 6.46
CA ALA A 439 -22.83 1.43 5.51
C ALA A 439 -21.53 0.86 6.13
N ALA A 440 -21.33 1.05 7.43
CA ALA A 440 -20.19 0.48 8.16
C ALA A 440 -20.12 -1.05 8.08
N TRP A 441 -21.28 -1.74 8.01
CA TRP A 441 -21.33 -3.20 7.85
C TRP A 441 -20.87 -3.65 6.46
N ALA A 442 -21.30 -2.95 5.41
CA ALA A 442 -20.83 -3.22 4.04
C ALA A 442 -19.31 -3.02 3.91
N ALA A 443 -18.77 -1.97 4.55
CA ALA A 443 -17.33 -1.74 4.58
C ALA A 443 -16.57 -2.82 5.38
N ASN A 444 -17.16 -3.43 6.42
CA ASN A 444 -16.55 -4.57 7.14
C ASN A 444 -16.46 -5.82 6.24
N LEU A 445 -17.45 -6.01 5.36
CA LEU A 445 -17.45 -7.12 4.40
C LEU A 445 -16.33 -6.96 3.36
N GLU A 446 -16.12 -5.74 2.88
CA GLU A 446 -15.02 -5.42 1.95
C GLU A 446 -13.64 -5.69 2.58
N GLU A 447 -13.47 -5.39 3.87
CA GLU A 447 -12.24 -5.70 4.61
C GLU A 447 -11.97 -7.22 4.68
N LYS A 448 -13.01 -8.01 5.01
CA LYS A 448 -12.91 -9.48 4.98
C LYS A 448 -12.56 -10.00 3.59
N LYS A 449 -13.12 -9.41 2.53
CA LYS A 449 -12.76 -9.76 1.15
C LYS A 449 -11.28 -9.51 0.88
N ASN A 450 -10.75 -8.35 1.29
CA ASN A 450 -9.34 -8.01 1.12
C ASN A 450 -8.42 -8.94 1.94
N GLU A 451 -8.85 -9.41 3.11
CA GLU A 451 -8.14 -10.45 3.86
C GLU A 451 -8.07 -11.78 3.10
N ILE A 452 -9.18 -12.22 2.52
CA ILE A 452 -9.24 -13.46 1.73
C ILE A 452 -8.43 -13.33 0.44
N ASP A 453 -8.52 -12.21 -0.27
CA ASP A 453 -7.75 -11.94 -1.49
C ASP A 453 -6.25 -12.01 -1.20
N ARG A 454 -5.80 -11.41 -0.09
CA ARG A 454 -4.39 -11.52 0.37
C ARG A 454 -4.01 -12.96 0.70
N ALA A 455 -4.84 -13.68 1.46
CA ALA A 455 -4.59 -15.07 1.80
C ALA A 455 -4.48 -15.96 0.55
N TYR A 456 -5.35 -15.74 -0.43
CA TYR A 456 -5.34 -16.42 -1.73
C TYR A 456 -4.05 -16.13 -2.52
N GLU A 457 -3.66 -14.86 -2.62
CA GLU A 457 -2.41 -14.47 -3.26
C GLU A 457 -1.21 -15.14 -2.59
N TYR A 458 -1.14 -15.14 -1.27
CA TYR A 458 -0.05 -15.80 -0.54
C TYR A 458 -0.04 -17.31 -0.81
N VAL A 459 -1.17 -18.01 -0.66
CA VAL A 459 -1.24 -19.46 -0.95
C VAL A 459 -0.81 -19.77 -2.39
N GLN A 460 -1.20 -18.93 -3.36
CA GLN A 460 -0.80 -19.11 -4.76
C GLN A 460 0.71 -18.97 -4.94
N LEU A 461 1.31 -17.97 -4.30
CA LEU A 461 2.73 -17.65 -4.40
C LEU A 461 3.61 -18.69 -3.70
N TYR A 462 3.31 -19.00 -2.43
CA TYR A 462 4.14 -19.92 -1.63
C TYR A 462 3.92 -21.39 -1.98
N GLY A 463 2.75 -21.75 -2.52
CA GLY A 463 2.48 -23.12 -2.98
C GLY A 463 3.46 -23.62 -4.05
N LEU A 464 4.10 -22.73 -4.81
CA LEU A 464 5.11 -23.10 -5.82
C LEU A 464 6.45 -23.51 -5.18
N TYR A 465 6.80 -22.88 -4.05
CA TYR A 465 8.01 -23.18 -3.30
C TYR A 465 7.85 -24.45 -2.46
N THR A 466 6.63 -24.80 -2.09
CA THR A 466 6.30 -26.06 -1.39
C THR A 466 6.38 -27.29 -2.30
N GLU A 467 6.35 -27.09 -3.63
CA GLU A 467 6.48 -28.15 -4.64
C GLU A 467 7.95 -28.37 -5.06
N CYS A 468 8.86 -27.48 -4.70
CA CYS A 468 10.29 -27.62 -5.01
C CYS A 468 10.91 -28.70 -4.12
N GLU A 469 11.27 -29.83 -4.71
CA GLU A 469 11.97 -30.95 -4.04
C GLU A 469 13.48 -30.96 -4.40
N ALA A 470 14.03 -29.78 -4.70
CA ALA A 470 15.46 -29.63 -4.95
C ALA A 470 16.23 -29.74 -3.63
N ILE A 471 17.32 -30.51 -3.63
CA ILE A 471 18.24 -30.64 -2.50
C ILE A 471 19.48 -29.82 -2.84
N TYR A 472 19.58 -28.62 -2.27
CA TYR A 472 20.71 -27.71 -2.54
C TYR A 472 21.98 -28.23 -1.89
N GLN A 473 22.97 -28.55 -2.71
CA GLN A 473 24.30 -28.92 -2.24
C GLN A 473 25.06 -27.68 -1.77
N VAL A 474 25.81 -27.79 -0.68
CA VAL A 474 26.55 -26.68 -0.05
C VAL A 474 28.02 -27.03 0.10
N ASP A 475 28.55 -27.90 -0.76
CA ASP A 475 29.90 -28.46 -0.64
C ASP A 475 30.97 -27.36 -0.68
N LYS A 476 30.85 -26.37 -1.56
CA LYS A 476 31.80 -25.24 -1.66
C LYS A 476 31.66 -24.25 -0.50
N LEU A 477 30.45 -24.07 0.02
CA LEU A 477 30.24 -23.29 1.25
C LEU A 477 30.97 -23.93 2.42
N MET A 478 30.80 -25.24 2.60
CA MET A 478 31.43 -25.96 3.70
C MET A 478 32.95 -26.08 3.52
N ALA A 479 33.43 -26.29 2.29
CA ALA A 479 34.86 -26.27 2.01
C ALA A 479 35.49 -24.93 2.40
N MET A 480 34.81 -23.81 2.14
CA MET A 480 35.27 -22.48 2.56
C MET A 480 35.23 -22.33 4.09
N TRP A 481 34.15 -22.78 4.75
CA TRP A 481 34.02 -22.78 6.21
C TRP A 481 35.19 -23.50 6.92
N ASP A 482 35.56 -24.67 6.39
CA ASP A 482 36.60 -25.53 6.96
C ASP A 482 38.01 -24.95 6.79
N THR A 483 38.20 -23.93 5.94
CA THR A 483 39.48 -23.21 5.81
C THR A 483 39.64 -22.03 6.77
N LEU A 484 38.57 -21.61 7.45
CA LEU A 484 38.63 -20.47 8.37
C LEU A 484 39.21 -20.87 9.72
N ASP A 485 39.94 -19.95 10.34
CA ASP A 485 40.36 -20.11 11.72
C ASP A 485 39.18 -19.91 12.69
N ALA A 486 39.37 -20.29 13.96
CA ALA A 486 38.32 -20.22 14.97
C ALA A 486 37.80 -18.79 15.23
N ALA A 487 38.64 -17.76 15.04
CA ALA A 487 38.26 -16.37 15.24
C ALA A 487 37.33 -15.90 14.11
N ASP A 488 37.68 -16.19 12.87
CA ASP A 488 36.84 -15.90 11.71
C ASP A 488 35.55 -16.73 11.73
N GLN A 489 35.58 -18.00 12.15
CA GLN A 489 34.37 -18.80 12.31
C GLN A 489 33.41 -18.20 13.36
N ALA A 490 33.94 -17.68 14.47
CA ALA A 490 33.12 -17.00 15.48
C ALA A 490 32.60 -15.64 14.98
N ALA A 491 33.45 -14.87 14.28
CA ALA A 491 33.12 -13.53 13.79
C ALA A 491 32.24 -13.54 12.54
N PHE A 492 32.25 -14.60 11.73
CA PHE A 492 31.50 -14.72 10.49
C PHE A 492 30.90 -16.12 10.36
N ASN A 493 30.09 -16.54 11.35
CA ASN A 493 29.41 -17.83 11.29
C ASN A 493 28.47 -17.90 10.07
N PHE A 494 28.77 -18.80 9.13
CA PHE A 494 27.90 -19.15 8.02
C PHE A 494 27.63 -20.66 7.92
N ASP A 495 27.86 -21.42 8.99
CA ASP A 495 27.54 -22.85 9.04
C ASP A 495 26.03 -23.08 9.25
N PRO A 496 25.28 -23.62 8.26
CA PRO A 496 23.85 -23.87 8.40
C PRO A 496 23.50 -24.88 9.51
N ARG A 497 24.46 -25.72 9.93
CA ARG A 497 24.27 -26.70 11.04
C ARG A 497 24.15 -26.02 12.40
N SER A 498 24.56 -24.75 12.52
CA SER A 498 24.44 -23.99 13.77
C SER A 498 22.99 -23.64 14.14
N VAL A 499 22.03 -23.80 13.22
CA VAL A 499 20.63 -23.49 13.45
C VAL A 499 19.91 -24.64 14.15
N HIS A 500 19.52 -24.44 15.41
CA HIS A 500 18.61 -25.34 16.12
C HIS A 500 17.14 -24.95 15.84
N TRP A 501 16.49 -25.65 14.90
CA TRP A 501 15.19 -25.25 14.35
C TRP A 501 14.07 -24.99 15.38
N PRO A 502 13.81 -25.87 16.37
CA PRO A 502 12.75 -25.61 17.35
C PRO A 502 12.97 -24.32 18.14
N THR A 503 14.21 -24.06 18.56
CA THR A 503 14.57 -22.83 19.28
C THR A 503 14.48 -21.62 18.36
N TYR A 504 15.06 -21.69 17.16
CA TYR A 504 15.00 -20.58 16.20
C TYR A 504 13.56 -20.18 15.88
N ILE A 505 12.67 -21.14 15.63
CA ILE A 505 11.27 -20.85 15.29
C ILE A 505 10.53 -20.23 16.49
N SER A 506 10.54 -20.91 17.64
CA SER A 506 9.71 -20.56 18.79
C SER A 506 10.22 -19.36 19.59
N THR A 507 11.55 -19.17 19.68
CA THR A 507 12.16 -18.15 20.55
C THR A 507 12.65 -16.92 19.80
N ILE A 508 12.92 -17.04 18.50
CA ILE A 508 13.52 -15.96 17.70
C ILE A 508 12.55 -15.48 16.61
N HIS A 509 12.14 -16.37 15.71
CA HIS A 509 11.41 -16.00 14.50
C HIS A 509 9.96 -15.59 14.76
N LEU A 510 9.17 -16.42 15.45
CA LEU A 510 7.74 -16.16 15.71
C LEU A 510 7.49 -14.92 16.59
N PRO A 511 8.23 -14.71 17.71
CA PRO A 511 8.10 -13.47 18.48
C PRO A 511 8.38 -12.23 17.63
N SER A 512 9.37 -12.32 16.74
CA SER A 512 9.74 -11.22 15.85
C SER A 512 8.64 -10.93 14.83
N ILE A 513 7.99 -11.94 14.26
CA ILE A 513 6.83 -11.77 13.35
C ILE A 513 5.70 -11.02 14.05
N VAL A 514 5.35 -11.42 15.27
CA VAL A 514 4.27 -10.79 16.05
C VAL A 514 4.61 -9.33 16.37
N HIS A 515 5.84 -9.07 16.83
CA HIS A 515 6.29 -7.73 17.16
C HIS A 515 6.28 -6.81 15.92
N HIS A 516 6.86 -7.23 14.80
CA HIS A 516 6.94 -6.43 13.58
C HIS A 516 5.58 -6.17 12.94
N SER A 517 4.68 -7.16 12.98
CA SER A 517 3.32 -7.00 12.46
C SER A 517 2.39 -6.23 13.37
N ARG A 518 2.83 -5.92 14.60
CA ARG A 518 2.00 -5.35 15.68
C ARG A 518 0.74 -6.17 15.89
N ALA A 519 0.85 -7.49 15.74
CA ALA A 519 -0.27 -8.40 15.96
C ALA A 519 -0.67 -8.36 17.44
N LYS A 520 -1.98 -8.37 17.68
CA LYS A 520 -2.53 -8.25 19.03
C LYS A 520 -2.42 -9.59 19.74
N VAL A 521 -1.50 -9.68 20.69
CA VAL A 521 -1.26 -10.88 21.53
C VAL A 521 -1.71 -10.71 22.98
N THR A 522 -2.33 -9.57 23.31
CA THR A 522 -2.84 -9.31 24.66
C THR A 522 -4.35 -9.06 24.66
N PRO A 523 -5.06 -9.54 25.70
CA PRO A 523 -6.48 -9.29 25.87
C PRO A 523 -6.72 -7.81 26.21
N GLY A 524 -7.72 -7.21 25.57
CA GLY A 524 -8.12 -5.83 25.83
C GLY A 524 -8.78 -5.16 24.63
N LYS A 525 -9.72 -4.25 24.89
CA LYS A 525 -10.21 -3.34 23.84
C LYS A 525 -9.08 -2.39 23.45
N ASN A 526 -8.98 -2.04 22.17
CA ASN A 526 -8.04 -0.99 21.70
C ASN A 526 -8.28 0.29 22.50
N ARG A 527 -7.42 0.56 23.48
CA ARG A 527 -7.49 1.78 24.32
C ARG A 527 -6.88 3.00 23.62
N ASN A 528 -6.24 2.80 22.46
CA ASN A 528 -5.86 3.85 21.52
C ASN A 528 -6.92 3.96 20.42
N ASP A 529 -8.04 4.60 20.74
CA ASP A 529 -9.12 4.87 19.80
C ASP A 529 -8.59 5.81 18.70
N ARG A 530 -8.19 5.23 17.56
CA ARG A 530 -7.75 5.95 16.35
C ARG A 530 -8.71 7.10 16.03
N THR A 531 -10.00 6.88 16.24
CA THR A 531 -11.07 7.87 16.10
C THR A 531 -10.83 9.07 17.00
N THR A 532 -10.52 8.86 18.28
CA THR A 532 -10.18 9.92 19.23
C THR A 532 -8.93 10.69 18.80
N ARG A 533 -7.87 10.01 18.33
CA ARG A 533 -6.66 10.70 17.83
C ARG A 533 -6.95 11.57 16.61
N LEU A 534 -7.70 11.03 15.64
CA LEU A 534 -8.10 11.76 14.45
C LEU A 534 -9.00 12.94 14.80
N ARG A 535 -9.94 12.76 15.72
CA ARG A 535 -10.81 13.84 16.23
C ARG A 535 -9.99 14.95 16.88
N ASN A 536 -9.00 14.61 17.72
CA ASN A 536 -8.11 15.61 18.33
C ASN A 536 -7.31 16.38 17.28
N SER A 537 -6.87 15.71 16.20
CA SER A 537 -6.16 16.36 15.10
C SER A 537 -7.04 17.32 14.28
N VAL A 538 -8.31 16.95 14.10
CA VAL A 538 -9.35 17.77 13.43
C VAL A 538 -9.71 18.99 14.27
N LEU A 539 -9.72 18.85 15.60
CA LEU A 539 -10.03 19.91 16.56
C LEU A 539 -8.77 20.59 17.15
N SER A 540 -7.63 20.52 16.46
CA SER A 540 -6.44 21.27 16.88
C SER A 540 -6.67 22.77 16.65
N PRO A 541 -6.27 23.68 17.56
CA PRO A 541 -6.27 25.12 17.32
C PRO A 541 -5.41 25.57 16.12
N ASP A 542 -4.48 24.72 15.66
CA ASP A 542 -3.61 25.02 14.51
C ASP A 542 -4.32 24.93 13.15
N ARG A 543 -5.62 24.58 13.13
CA ARG A 543 -6.37 24.46 11.87
C ARG A 543 -6.82 25.84 11.42
N HIS A 544 -7.05 26.00 10.13
CA HIS A 544 -7.38 27.31 9.56
C HIS A 544 -8.85 27.44 9.20
N VAL A 545 -9.36 26.49 8.41
CA VAL A 545 -10.73 26.54 7.85
C VAL A 545 -11.44 25.22 8.10
N ALA A 546 -12.72 25.28 8.47
CA ALA A 546 -13.62 24.15 8.53
C ALA A 546 -14.76 24.34 7.53
N ALA A 547 -14.72 23.56 6.45
CA ALA A 547 -15.73 23.53 5.40
C ALA A 547 -16.77 22.45 5.67
N PHE A 548 -18.04 22.82 5.53
CA PHE A 548 -19.16 21.91 5.73
C PHE A 548 -20.02 21.84 4.48
N ASP A 549 -20.37 20.62 4.09
CA ASP A 549 -21.59 20.38 3.33
C ASP A 549 -22.83 20.48 4.23
N LEU A 550 -24.01 20.68 3.63
CA LEU A 550 -25.27 20.82 4.35
C LEU A 550 -26.07 19.51 4.39
N GLU A 551 -26.45 18.99 3.22
CA GLU A 551 -27.40 17.89 3.08
C GLU A 551 -26.82 16.56 3.57
N ASN A 552 -27.44 15.97 4.57
CA ASN A 552 -27.04 14.73 5.27
C ASN A 552 -25.70 14.81 6.02
N THR A 553 -24.99 15.92 5.88
CA THR A 553 -23.85 16.30 6.72
C THR A 553 -24.33 17.04 7.98
N LEU A 554 -24.96 18.20 7.86
CA LEU A 554 -25.47 19.00 8.98
C LEU A 554 -26.96 18.81 9.24
N ILE A 555 -27.73 18.45 8.21
CA ILE A 555 -29.16 18.20 8.32
C ILE A 555 -29.53 16.87 7.67
N SER A 556 -30.43 16.10 8.25
CA SER A 556 -30.93 14.87 7.62
C SER A 556 -32.06 15.17 6.65
N SER A 557 -31.73 15.90 5.60
CA SER A 557 -32.64 16.33 4.54
C SER A 557 -31.91 16.43 3.21
N ASN A 558 -32.64 16.72 2.14
CA ASN A 558 -32.10 16.97 0.81
C ASN A 558 -32.87 18.11 0.14
N VAL A 559 -32.32 18.60 -0.98
CA VAL A 559 -32.91 19.70 -1.76
C VAL A 559 -34.33 19.44 -2.26
N VAL A 560 -34.71 18.18 -2.49
CA VAL A 560 -36.06 17.80 -2.94
C VAL A 560 -37.07 17.98 -1.81
N GLU A 561 -36.67 17.68 -0.57
CA GLU A 561 -37.51 17.92 0.60
C GLU A 561 -37.71 19.42 0.85
N SER A 562 -36.66 20.24 0.77
CA SER A 562 -36.76 21.69 0.93
C SER A 562 -37.69 22.32 -0.11
N TYR A 563 -37.57 21.90 -1.37
CA TYR A 563 -38.48 22.31 -2.44
C TYR A 563 -39.91 21.83 -2.18
N SER A 564 -40.09 20.56 -1.84
CA SER A 564 -41.43 20.00 -1.58
C SER A 564 -42.14 20.72 -0.44
N TRP A 565 -41.40 21.09 0.59
CA TRP A 565 -41.94 21.83 1.72
C TRP A 565 -42.46 23.21 1.27
N LEU A 566 -41.64 23.96 0.51
CA LEU A 566 -42.00 25.28 0.00
C LEU A 566 -43.16 25.20 -1.01
N ALA A 567 -43.06 24.31 -1.98
CA ALA A 567 -44.03 24.16 -3.07
C ALA A 567 -45.42 23.75 -2.56
N THR A 568 -45.50 23.00 -1.47
CA THR A 568 -46.77 22.45 -0.98
C THR A 568 -47.46 23.32 0.07
N ARG A 569 -46.73 24.24 0.71
CA ARG A 569 -47.23 25.09 1.79
C ARG A 569 -48.53 25.82 1.44
N ARG A 570 -48.60 26.39 0.23
CA ARG A 570 -49.76 27.17 -0.24
C ARG A 570 -50.76 26.38 -1.10
N LEU A 571 -50.51 25.09 -1.35
CA LEU A 571 -51.42 24.21 -2.08
C LEU A 571 -52.59 23.73 -1.21
N ASN A 572 -53.76 23.58 -1.82
CA ASN A 572 -54.90 22.91 -1.19
C ASN A 572 -54.73 21.38 -1.16
N THR A 573 -55.60 20.67 -0.43
CA THR A 573 -55.46 19.22 -0.23
C THR A 573 -55.46 18.41 -1.54
N PRO A 574 -56.37 18.65 -2.51
CA PRO A 574 -56.31 17.97 -3.81
C PRO A 574 -55.01 18.21 -4.59
N GLU A 575 -54.50 19.44 -4.59
CA GLU A 575 -53.23 19.81 -5.26
C GLU A 575 -52.03 19.14 -4.60
N ARG A 576 -51.99 19.05 -3.27
CA ARG A 576 -50.93 18.33 -2.53
C ARG A 576 -50.88 16.86 -2.88
N ILE A 577 -52.04 16.20 -2.98
CA ILE A 577 -52.12 14.78 -3.38
C ILE A 577 -51.56 14.60 -4.80
N ARG A 578 -51.96 15.48 -5.74
CA ARG A 578 -51.44 15.48 -7.11
C ARG A 578 -49.93 15.70 -7.16
N TYR A 579 -49.40 16.62 -6.36
CA TYR A 579 -47.96 16.88 -6.23
C TYR A 579 -47.20 15.65 -5.75
N VAL A 580 -47.68 14.98 -4.70
CA VAL A 580 -47.04 13.77 -4.15
C VAL A 580 -47.02 12.65 -5.18
N LEU A 581 -48.16 12.36 -5.83
CA LEU A 581 -48.24 11.32 -6.86
C LEU A 581 -47.29 11.59 -8.04
N ARG A 582 -47.23 12.85 -8.51
CA ARG A 582 -46.31 13.25 -9.57
C ARG A 582 -44.84 13.09 -9.15
N THR A 583 -44.49 13.54 -7.95
CA THR A 583 -43.12 13.44 -7.42
C THR A 583 -42.69 11.98 -7.27
N LEU A 584 -43.57 11.10 -6.81
CA LEU A 584 -43.31 9.66 -6.73
C LEU A 584 -43.11 9.03 -8.12
N ALA A 585 -43.89 9.44 -9.12
CA ALA A 585 -43.72 8.98 -10.51
C ALA A 585 -42.40 9.47 -11.14
N GLU A 586 -41.94 10.69 -10.81
CA GLU A 586 -40.68 11.26 -11.30
C GLU A 586 -39.43 10.77 -10.54
N ALA A 587 -39.59 10.18 -9.35
CA ALA A 587 -38.48 9.82 -8.46
C ALA A 587 -37.40 8.92 -9.09
N PRO A 588 -37.72 7.86 -9.88
CA PRO A 588 -36.71 7.04 -10.54
C PRO A 588 -35.87 7.83 -11.56
N THR A 589 -36.51 8.73 -12.30
CA THR A 589 -35.86 9.59 -13.29
C THR A 589 -34.93 10.58 -12.59
N LEU A 590 -35.40 11.23 -11.53
CA LEU A 590 -34.59 12.15 -10.72
C LEU A 590 -33.36 11.46 -10.12
N SER A 591 -33.53 10.25 -9.58
CA SER A 591 -32.41 9.46 -9.04
C SER A 591 -31.41 9.03 -10.12
N SER A 592 -31.87 8.74 -11.32
CA SER A 592 -31.01 8.39 -12.46
C SER A 592 -30.14 9.57 -12.92
N ILE A 593 -30.71 10.77 -12.98
CA ILE A 593 -29.99 12.00 -13.34
C ILE A 593 -28.96 12.32 -12.25
N ASP A 594 -29.37 12.30 -10.98
CA ASP A 594 -28.50 12.58 -9.82
C ASP A 594 -27.28 11.65 -9.75
N ARG A 595 -27.46 10.36 -10.05
CA ARG A 595 -26.38 9.38 -10.12
C ARG A 595 -25.41 9.61 -11.28
N LYS A 596 -25.84 10.27 -12.35
CA LYS A 596 -25.01 10.57 -13.53
C LYS A 596 -24.25 11.87 -13.34
N ASP A 597 -24.96 12.93 -12.96
CA ASP A 597 -24.42 14.27 -12.76
C ASP A 597 -25.30 15.06 -11.78
N ARG A 598 -24.71 15.40 -10.63
CA ARG A 598 -25.38 16.16 -9.56
C ARG A 598 -25.71 17.58 -9.98
N SER A 599 -24.85 18.20 -10.78
CA SER A 599 -25.01 19.58 -11.26
C SER A 599 -26.20 19.69 -12.22
N ASP A 600 -26.30 18.78 -13.18
CA ASP A 600 -27.43 18.71 -14.12
C ASP A 600 -28.74 18.41 -13.39
N PHE A 601 -28.71 17.52 -12.39
CA PHE A 601 -29.85 17.26 -11.52
C PHE A 601 -30.33 18.55 -10.84
N LEU A 602 -29.44 19.30 -10.18
CA LEU A 602 -29.81 20.52 -9.47
C LEU A 602 -30.32 21.61 -10.42
N ARG A 603 -29.68 21.80 -11.59
CA ARG A 603 -30.14 22.75 -12.62
C ARG A 603 -31.54 22.40 -13.13
N PHE A 604 -31.76 21.14 -13.48
CA PHE A 604 -33.08 20.66 -13.90
C PHE A 604 -34.10 20.81 -12.77
N PHE A 605 -33.69 20.53 -11.53
CA PHE A 605 -34.57 20.54 -10.39
C PHE A 605 -35.02 21.96 -10.00
N TYR A 606 -34.09 22.93 -9.96
CA TYR A 606 -34.39 24.31 -9.58
C TYR A 606 -35.16 25.12 -10.62
N ARG A 607 -35.20 24.69 -11.89
CA ARG A 607 -36.12 25.26 -12.89
C ARG A 607 -37.59 25.23 -12.45
N ARG A 608 -37.96 24.36 -11.51
CA ARG A 608 -39.32 24.31 -10.95
C ARG A 608 -39.74 25.57 -10.17
N TYR A 609 -38.80 26.47 -9.85
CA TYR A 609 -39.10 27.77 -9.27
C TYR A 609 -39.38 28.86 -10.31
N GLU A 610 -39.38 28.54 -11.61
CA GLU A 610 -39.77 29.50 -12.65
C GLU A 610 -41.15 30.10 -12.33
N ASP A 611 -41.27 31.42 -12.49
CA ASP A 611 -42.45 32.22 -12.18
C ASP A 611 -42.81 32.33 -10.68
N ALA A 612 -42.03 31.73 -9.77
CA ALA A 612 -42.30 31.84 -8.34
C ALA A 612 -42.01 33.27 -7.82
N PRO A 613 -42.93 33.91 -7.06
CA PRO A 613 -42.71 35.25 -6.51
C PRO A 613 -41.60 35.28 -5.46
N VAL A 614 -40.61 36.15 -5.63
CA VAL A 614 -39.43 36.22 -4.75
C VAL A 614 -39.81 36.57 -3.32
N ALA A 615 -40.66 37.58 -3.13
CA ALA A 615 -41.10 38.03 -1.81
C ALA A 615 -41.80 36.92 -1.02
N GLN A 616 -42.62 36.11 -1.70
CA GLN A 616 -43.33 34.99 -1.10
C GLN A 616 -42.38 33.88 -0.66
N ILE A 617 -41.41 33.52 -1.52
CA ILE A 617 -40.40 32.50 -1.18
C ILE A 617 -39.52 32.95 -0.02
N ALA A 618 -39.18 34.24 0.05
CA ALA A 618 -38.39 34.80 1.14
C ALA A 618 -39.15 34.79 2.49
N GLU A 619 -40.47 35.00 2.47
CA GLU A 619 -41.32 34.85 3.65
C GLU A 619 -41.39 33.38 4.08
N ASP A 620 -41.74 32.48 3.15
CA ASP A 620 -41.90 31.06 3.43
C ASP A 620 -40.57 30.39 3.86
N SER A 621 -39.41 30.91 3.41
CA SER A 621 -38.10 30.37 3.78
C SER A 621 -37.71 30.60 5.24
N GLN A 622 -38.23 31.65 5.90
CA GLN A 622 -38.02 31.87 7.34
C GLN A 622 -38.67 30.74 8.16
N GLU A 623 -39.85 30.29 7.74
CA GLU A 623 -40.50 29.15 8.38
C GLU A 623 -39.87 27.81 8.00
N LEU A 624 -39.39 27.65 6.75
CA LEU A 624 -38.62 26.48 6.31
C LEU A 624 -37.43 26.22 7.25
N LEU A 625 -36.71 27.28 7.65
CA LEU A 625 -35.57 27.17 8.55
C LEU A 625 -35.97 26.49 9.87
N SER A 626 -37.01 26.98 10.54
CA SER A 626 -37.42 26.46 11.85
C SER A 626 -38.07 25.08 11.76
N GLN A 627 -38.97 24.88 10.80
CA GLN A 627 -39.83 23.69 10.74
C GLN A 627 -39.21 22.52 9.97
N LEU A 628 -38.25 22.76 9.06
CA LEU A 628 -37.56 21.71 8.32
C LEU A 628 -36.07 21.63 8.66
N ILE A 629 -35.31 22.71 8.44
CA ILE A 629 -33.85 22.69 8.53
C ILE A 629 -33.39 22.41 9.96
N LEU A 630 -33.86 23.19 10.95
CA LEU A 630 -33.52 23.00 12.35
C LEU A 630 -34.13 21.70 12.91
N ALA A 631 -35.38 21.39 12.56
CA ALA A 631 -36.06 20.16 12.99
C ALA A 631 -35.35 18.88 12.52
N LYS A 632 -34.73 18.91 11.32
CA LYS A 632 -33.95 17.80 10.77
C LYS A 632 -32.44 17.93 10.99
N SER A 633 -31.98 18.98 11.66
CA SER A 633 -30.56 19.20 11.95
C SER A 633 -29.97 18.09 12.83
N PHE A 634 -28.67 17.85 12.66
CA PHE A 634 -27.88 17.02 13.56
C PHE A 634 -27.29 17.90 14.66
N PRO A 635 -27.74 17.77 15.93
CA PRO A 635 -27.23 18.62 17.00
C PRO A 635 -25.72 18.50 17.19
N ALA A 636 -25.15 17.32 16.94
CA ALA A 636 -23.71 17.10 17.00
C ALA A 636 -22.96 17.88 15.89
N GLY A 637 -23.52 17.95 14.68
CA GLY A 637 -22.94 18.73 13.58
C GLY A 637 -22.95 20.24 13.87
N LEU A 638 -24.07 20.77 14.36
CA LEU A 638 -24.16 22.18 14.73
C LEU A 638 -23.23 22.54 15.90
N ARG A 639 -23.05 21.62 16.87
CA ARG A 639 -22.03 21.79 17.93
C ARG A 639 -20.62 21.79 17.35
N ARG A 640 -20.32 20.89 16.38
CA ARG A 640 -19.02 20.84 15.73
C ARG A 640 -18.68 22.15 15.04
N VAL A 641 -19.61 22.77 14.31
CA VAL A 641 -19.40 24.10 13.71
C VAL A 641 -19.02 25.13 14.78
N ARG A 642 -19.74 25.16 15.90
CA ARG A 642 -19.44 26.07 17.03
C ARG A 642 -18.11 25.78 17.70
N GLU A 643 -17.71 24.50 17.83
CA GLU A 643 -16.40 24.09 18.34
C GLU A 643 -15.28 24.65 17.46
N HIS A 644 -15.40 24.54 16.13
CA HIS A 644 -14.42 25.14 15.21
C HIS A 644 -14.33 26.67 15.36
N ARG A 645 -15.48 27.36 15.48
CA ARG A 645 -15.50 28.81 15.72
C ARG A 645 -14.83 29.18 17.05
N ALA A 646 -15.10 28.43 18.12
CA ALA A 646 -14.50 28.66 19.43
C ALA A 646 -12.97 28.45 19.42
N LEU A 647 -12.47 27.58 18.55
CA LEU A 647 -11.03 27.37 18.33
C LEU A 647 -10.39 28.41 17.39
N GLY A 648 -11.16 29.35 16.85
CA GLY A 648 -10.68 30.41 15.97
C GLY A 648 -10.61 30.03 14.48
N HIS A 649 -11.11 28.85 14.10
CA HIS A 649 -11.16 28.42 12.71
C HIS A 649 -12.22 29.22 11.94
N LYS A 650 -11.91 29.58 10.69
CA LYS A 650 -12.93 30.11 9.77
C LYS A 650 -13.89 28.99 9.39
N THR A 651 -15.19 29.28 9.45
CA THR A 651 -16.26 28.31 9.14
C THR A 651 -16.94 28.68 7.84
N ILE A 652 -16.94 27.75 6.89
CA ILE A 652 -17.53 27.95 5.56
C ILE A 652 -18.57 26.86 5.27
N LEU A 653 -19.75 27.27 4.79
CA LEU A 653 -20.77 26.36 4.28
C LEU A 653 -20.71 26.35 2.76
N ILE A 654 -20.47 25.19 2.15
CA ILE A 654 -20.50 25.03 0.69
C ILE A 654 -21.61 24.03 0.36
N THR A 655 -22.68 24.51 -0.26
CA THR A 655 -23.89 23.70 -0.46
C THR A 655 -24.49 23.88 -1.86
N GLY A 656 -25.11 22.82 -2.37
CA GLY A 656 -25.87 22.87 -3.61
C GLY A 656 -27.23 23.54 -3.44
N ALA A 657 -27.67 23.82 -2.20
CA ALA A 657 -28.92 24.49 -1.89
C ALA A 657 -28.99 25.93 -2.45
N LEU A 658 -30.21 26.45 -2.57
CA LEU A 658 -30.46 27.85 -2.90
C LEU A 658 -30.16 28.75 -1.70
N ASP A 659 -29.59 29.92 -1.95
CA ASP A 659 -29.20 30.92 -0.95
C ASP A 659 -30.30 31.24 0.07
N PHE A 660 -31.52 31.51 -0.39
CA PHE A 660 -32.65 31.83 0.49
C PHE A 660 -33.02 30.68 1.46
N ALA A 661 -32.67 29.43 1.15
CA ALA A 661 -32.97 28.28 2.00
C ALA A 661 -31.95 28.12 3.14
N VAL A 662 -30.77 28.71 3.00
CA VAL A 662 -29.64 28.55 3.93
C VAL A 662 -29.23 29.83 4.63
N GLU A 663 -29.76 30.99 4.21
CA GLU A 663 -29.44 32.29 4.80
C GLU A 663 -29.66 32.34 6.31
N GLY A 664 -30.67 31.63 6.82
CA GLY A 664 -30.90 31.49 8.26
C GLY A 664 -29.76 30.85 9.06
N LEU A 665 -28.83 30.16 8.39
CA LEU A 665 -27.63 29.56 9.00
C LEU A 665 -26.44 30.52 9.05
N ARG A 666 -26.53 31.72 8.46
CA ARG A 666 -25.46 32.74 8.44
C ARG A 666 -24.81 32.98 9.81
N PRO A 667 -25.52 32.99 10.96
CA PRO A 667 -24.86 33.17 12.26
C PRO A 667 -23.86 32.06 12.65
N LEU A 668 -23.90 30.91 11.98
CA LEU A 668 -22.99 29.78 12.25
C LEU A 668 -21.76 29.76 11.33
N PHE A 669 -21.74 30.54 10.25
CA PHE A 669 -20.70 30.49 9.23
C PHE A 669 -20.15 31.88 8.94
N ASP A 670 -18.83 31.97 8.77
CA ASP A 670 -18.19 33.20 8.32
C ASP A 670 -18.47 33.45 6.83
N GLU A 671 -18.63 32.37 6.06
CA GLU A 671 -18.98 32.44 4.64
C GLU A 671 -19.98 31.34 4.24
N ILE A 672 -20.93 31.67 3.36
CA ILE A 672 -21.90 30.73 2.79
C ILE A 672 -21.85 30.81 1.27
N VAL A 673 -21.45 29.71 0.64
CA VAL A 673 -21.44 29.54 -0.80
C VAL A 673 -22.59 28.63 -1.21
N ALA A 674 -23.59 29.23 -1.84
CA ALA A 674 -24.85 28.59 -2.23
C ALA A 674 -25.24 28.98 -3.66
N ALA A 675 -26.14 28.20 -4.24
CA ALA A 675 -26.68 28.46 -5.57
C ALA A 675 -27.61 29.69 -5.54
N LYS A 676 -27.60 30.50 -6.61
CA LYS A 676 -28.48 31.68 -6.73
C LYS A 676 -29.22 31.68 -8.05
N MET A 677 -30.49 32.05 -8.01
CA MET A 677 -31.35 32.12 -9.20
C MET A 677 -31.49 33.56 -9.68
N THR A 678 -31.57 33.75 -11.00
CA THR A 678 -31.76 35.07 -11.60
C THR A 678 -33.20 35.54 -11.38
N VAL A 679 -33.35 36.76 -10.87
CA VAL A 679 -34.62 37.43 -10.62
C VAL A 679 -35.01 38.28 -11.83
N ARG A 680 -36.26 38.17 -12.27
CA ARG A 680 -36.83 38.99 -13.34
C ARG A 680 -37.28 40.36 -12.79
N PRO A 681 -37.38 41.40 -13.64
CA PRO A 681 -37.81 42.73 -13.20
C PRO A 681 -39.21 42.78 -12.56
N ASP A 682 -40.06 41.79 -12.84
CA ASP A 682 -41.41 41.64 -12.27
C ASP A 682 -41.43 41.05 -10.84
N GLY A 683 -40.27 40.75 -10.26
CA GLY A 683 -40.15 40.19 -8.91
C GLY A 683 -40.39 38.68 -8.83
N THR A 684 -40.35 37.97 -9.97
CA THR A 684 -40.38 36.50 -10.04
C THR A 684 -39.02 35.90 -10.37
N TYR A 685 -38.83 34.62 -10.07
CA TYR A 685 -37.64 33.89 -10.50
C TYR A 685 -37.72 33.45 -11.96
N SER A 686 -36.60 33.56 -12.66
CA SER A 686 -36.53 33.21 -14.09
C SER A 686 -36.37 31.72 -14.40
N GLY A 687 -36.13 30.88 -13.39
CA GLY A 687 -35.72 29.48 -13.57
C GLY A 687 -34.26 29.29 -14.01
N ASN A 688 -33.53 30.37 -14.34
CA ASN A 688 -32.12 30.34 -14.71
C ASN A 688 -31.23 30.67 -13.51
N MET A 689 -30.05 30.04 -13.43
CA MET A 689 -29.11 30.24 -12.32
C MET A 689 -28.21 31.47 -12.57
N ALA A 690 -28.19 32.40 -11.63
CA ALA A 690 -27.22 33.50 -11.57
C ALA A 690 -25.86 33.00 -11.05
N VAL A 691 -25.90 32.15 -10.02
CA VAL A 691 -24.75 31.41 -9.49
C VAL A 691 -25.11 29.94 -9.51
N VAL A 692 -24.29 29.15 -10.20
CA VAL A 692 -24.53 27.72 -10.37
C VAL A 692 -24.27 26.98 -9.05
N PRO A 693 -24.98 25.88 -8.76
CA PRO A 693 -24.74 25.12 -7.53
C PRO A 693 -23.30 24.61 -7.48
N PRO A 694 -22.56 24.84 -6.37
CA PRO A 694 -21.23 24.29 -6.23
C PRO A 694 -21.33 22.77 -6.03
N THR A 695 -20.80 22.00 -6.97
CA THR A 695 -20.80 20.52 -6.93
C THR A 695 -19.44 19.99 -7.33
N GLY A 696 -19.02 18.86 -6.75
CA GLY A 696 -17.79 18.20 -7.18
C GLY A 696 -16.55 19.07 -7.00
N GLU A 697 -15.76 19.15 -8.06
CA GLU A 697 -14.48 19.88 -8.12
C GLU A 697 -14.62 21.37 -7.81
N THR A 698 -15.75 21.99 -8.19
CA THR A 698 -16.01 23.41 -7.89
C THR A 698 -16.03 23.67 -6.38
N ARG A 699 -16.46 22.71 -5.55
CA ARG A 699 -16.42 22.86 -4.08
C ARG A 699 -14.98 22.90 -3.56
N ALA A 700 -14.10 22.09 -4.14
CA ALA A 700 -12.68 22.07 -3.79
C ALA A 700 -11.98 23.37 -4.24
N GLU A 701 -12.29 23.84 -5.45
CA GLU A 701 -11.78 25.11 -5.99
C GLU A 701 -12.23 26.31 -5.16
N ILE A 702 -13.52 26.42 -4.85
CA ILE A 702 -14.06 27.47 -3.96
C ILE A 702 -13.32 27.50 -2.61
N LEU A 703 -13.09 26.33 -2.01
CA LEU A 703 -12.37 26.25 -0.74
C LEU A 703 -10.90 26.66 -0.89
N ALA A 704 -10.24 26.26 -1.98
CA ALA A 704 -8.87 26.62 -2.28
C ALA A 704 -8.71 28.13 -2.52
N ASP A 705 -9.61 28.74 -3.30
CA ASP A 705 -9.63 30.17 -3.60
C ASP A 705 -9.92 31.00 -2.34
N TYR A 706 -10.86 30.54 -1.49
CA TYR A 706 -11.10 31.14 -0.19
C TYR A 706 -9.85 31.09 0.69
N CYS A 707 -9.18 29.93 0.76
CA CYS A 707 -7.93 29.81 1.52
C CYS A 707 -6.84 30.74 0.96
N ALA A 708 -6.68 30.81 -0.36
CA ALA A 708 -5.66 31.64 -1.00
C ALA A 708 -5.91 33.14 -0.78
N SER A 709 -7.16 33.60 -0.92
CA SER A 709 -7.54 35.01 -0.72
C SER A 709 -7.36 35.47 0.73
N GLU A 710 -7.56 34.58 1.71
CA GLU A 710 -7.41 34.86 3.14
C GLU A 710 -6.00 34.55 3.68
N GLY A 711 -5.05 34.12 2.83
CA GLY A 711 -3.70 33.73 3.25
C GLY A 711 -3.65 32.46 4.13
N LEU A 712 -4.67 31.61 4.03
CA LEU A 712 -4.82 30.36 4.78
C LEU A 712 -4.31 29.18 3.97
N LYS A 713 -3.83 28.15 4.68
CA LYS A 713 -3.31 26.90 4.09
C LYS A 713 -4.37 25.82 3.99
N LEU A 714 -4.57 25.28 2.79
CA LEU A 714 -5.52 24.20 2.51
C LEU A 714 -5.16 22.88 3.24
N GLU A 715 -3.87 22.62 3.44
CA GLU A 715 -3.37 21.46 4.18
C GLU A 715 -3.66 21.54 5.69
N GLN A 716 -4.03 22.72 6.19
CA GLN A 716 -4.48 22.92 7.58
C GLN A 716 -6.01 23.08 7.67
N SER A 717 -6.73 22.81 6.59
CA SER A 717 -8.20 22.88 6.53
C SER A 717 -8.87 21.52 6.77
N ILE A 718 -10.14 21.57 7.15
CA ILE A 718 -11.03 20.43 7.42
C ILE A 718 -12.20 20.50 6.45
N ALA A 719 -12.66 19.36 5.94
CA ALA A 719 -13.89 19.26 5.15
C ALA A 719 -14.80 18.15 5.69
N TYR A 720 -16.08 18.46 5.86
CA TYR A 720 -17.14 17.56 6.32
C TYR A 720 -18.14 17.30 5.20
N ALA A 721 -18.34 16.03 4.82
CA ALA A 721 -19.33 15.65 3.80
C ALA A 721 -19.82 14.19 3.94
N ASP A 722 -20.98 13.88 3.33
CA ASP A 722 -21.61 12.55 3.36
C ASP A 722 -21.49 11.74 2.05
N SER A 723 -21.18 12.40 0.93
CA SER A 723 -21.29 11.83 -0.42
C SER A 723 -19.95 11.75 -1.16
N THR A 724 -19.81 10.79 -2.08
CA THR A 724 -18.66 10.76 -3.01
C THR A 724 -18.66 11.90 -4.02
N SER A 725 -19.78 12.64 -4.17
CA SER A 725 -19.78 13.87 -4.95
C SER A 725 -18.89 14.96 -4.34
N ASP A 726 -18.61 14.90 -3.03
CA ASP A 726 -17.70 15.79 -2.33
C ASP A 726 -16.27 15.26 -2.22
N LEU A 727 -15.98 14.14 -2.89
CA LEU A 727 -14.67 13.51 -2.85
C LEU A 727 -13.53 14.47 -3.23
N PRO A 728 -13.64 15.33 -4.26
CA PRO A 728 -12.61 16.31 -4.58
C PRO A 728 -12.32 17.27 -3.42
N MET A 729 -13.36 17.75 -2.72
CA MET A 729 -13.20 18.66 -1.57
C MET A 729 -12.56 17.95 -0.39
N LEU A 730 -12.95 16.70 -0.10
CA LEU A 730 -12.34 15.88 0.95
C LEU A 730 -10.88 15.54 0.63
N GLU A 731 -10.51 15.32 -0.64
CA GLU A 731 -9.13 15.05 -1.05
C GLU A 731 -8.23 16.28 -1.02
N ALA A 732 -8.81 17.47 -1.20
CA ALA A 732 -8.04 18.72 -1.26
C ALA A 732 -7.51 19.16 0.12
N VAL A 733 -8.20 18.80 1.20
CA VAL A 733 -7.87 19.24 2.56
C VAL A 733 -6.92 18.29 3.30
N GLY A 734 -6.22 18.79 4.30
CA GLY A 734 -5.37 17.96 5.17
C GLY A 734 -6.16 17.04 6.12
N PHE A 735 -7.39 17.42 6.48
CA PHE A 735 -8.19 16.72 7.50
C PHE A 735 -9.62 16.43 7.02
N PRO A 736 -9.82 15.44 6.14
CA PRO A 736 -11.17 15.04 5.71
C PRO A 736 -11.95 14.30 6.78
N VAL A 737 -13.25 14.59 6.86
CA VAL A 737 -14.19 13.92 7.76
C VAL A 737 -15.43 13.47 6.99
N ALA A 738 -15.67 12.17 6.97
CA ALA A 738 -16.87 11.59 6.38
C ALA A 738 -17.98 11.53 7.45
N VAL A 739 -19.09 12.22 7.22
CA VAL A 739 -20.20 12.35 8.17
C VAL A 739 -21.40 11.60 7.65
N ASN A 740 -21.97 10.70 8.47
CA ASN A 740 -23.10 9.85 8.07
C ASN A 740 -22.96 9.27 6.66
N PRO A 741 -21.76 8.79 6.25
CA PRO A 741 -21.44 8.63 4.84
C PRO A 741 -22.32 7.59 4.17
N GLU A 742 -22.56 7.79 2.88
CA GLU A 742 -23.08 6.73 2.02
C GLU A 742 -22.09 5.57 1.89
N THR A 743 -22.60 4.40 1.48
CA THR A 743 -21.81 3.15 1.39
C THR A 743 -20.47 3.33 0.67
N ARG A 744 -20.44 4.07 -0.45
CA ARG A 744 -19.21 4.30 -1.22
C ARG A 744 -18.22 5.20 -0.49
N LEU A 745 -18.68 6.33 0.06
CA LEU A 745 -17.80 7.22 0.81
C LEU A 745 -17.27 6.55 2.08
N ALA A 746 -18.08 5.72 2.74
CA ALA A 746 -17.65 4.96 3.92
C ALA A 746 -16.49 4.00 3.60
N ALA A 747 -16.56 3.29 2.47
CA ALA A 747 -15.49 2.44 1.97
C ALA A 747 -14.20 3.24 1.67
N ILE A 748 -14.34 4.36 0.94
CA ILE A 748 -13.21 5.26 0.60
C ILE A 748 -12.56 5.82 1.87
N ALA A 749 -13.36 6.36 2.79
CA ALA A 749 -12.89 6.94 4.04
C ALA A 749 -12.11 5.93 4.88
N ARG A 750 -12.60 4.68 4.97
CA ARG A 750 -11.90 3.61 5.69
C ARG A 750 -10.58 3.22 5.00
N LYS A 751 -10.59 3.04 3.68
CA LYS A 751 -9.40 2.72 2.88
C LYS A 751 -8.31 3.79 3.01
N ARG A 752 -8.70 5.05 3.05
CA ARG A 752 -7.79 6.20 3.22
C ARG A 752 -7.49 6.56 4.66
N GLY A 753 -8.20 5.93 5.59
CA GLY A 753 -8.00 6.11 7.01
C GLY A 753 -8.52 7.41 7.59
N TRP A 754 -9.52 8.01 6.94
CA TRP A 754 -10.18 9.25 7.34
C TRP A 754 -11.03 9.07 8.59
N LEU A 755 -11.35 10.19 9.26
CA LEU A 755 -12.30 10.19 10.36
C LEU A 755 -13.71 9.96 9.81
N VAL A 756 -14.44 9.03 10.41
CA VAL A 756 -15.86 8.82 10.13
C VAL A 756 -16.66 9.18 11.39
N GLU A 757 -17.66 10.03 11.25
CA GLU A 757 -18.58 10.38 12.34
C GLU A 757 -20.02 10.05 11.98
N ASP A 758 -20.75 9.45 12.91
CA ASP A 758 -22.20 9.24 12.82
C ASP A 758 -22.90 10.23 13.74
N TRP A 759 -23.65 11.17 13.16
CA TRP A 759 -24.42 12.15 13.92
C TRP A 759 -25.91 11.81 13.87
N ALA A 760 -26.53 11.68 15.04
CA ALA A 760 -27.95 11.35 15.16
C ALA A 760 -28.83 12.61 15.29
N LYS A 761 -30.09 12.48 14.88
CA LYS A 761 -31.15 13.47 15.17
C LYS A 761 -31.40 13.57 16.68
N ALA A 762 -31.94 14.70 17.12
CA ALA A 762 -32.41 14.85 18.50
C ALA A 762 -33.51 13.82 18.82
N SER A 763 -33.44 13.22 20.01
CA SER A 763 -34.50 12.34 20.54
C SER A 763 -35.80 13.14 20.69
N GLY A 764 -36.87 12.69 20.04
CA GLY A 764 -38.18 13.38 20.08
C GLY A 764 -38.43 14.37 18.95
N ALA A 765 -37.51 14.52 17.97
CA ALA A 765 -37.76 15.35 16.79
C ALA A 765 -38.98 14.83 15.99
N PRO A 766 -39.84 15.73 15.46
CA PRO A 766 -41.04 15.34 14.73
C PRO A 766 -40.70 14.47 13.51
N LYS A 767 -41.34 13.30 13.42
CA LYS A 767 -41.21 12.38 12.27
C LYS A 767 -42.17 12.82 11.15
N MET A 768 -41.76 13.80 10.36
CA MET A 768 -42.48 14.13 9.13
C MET A 768 -42.34 12.95 8.14
N LEU A 769 -43.43 12.20 7.93
CA LEU A 769 -43.49 11.08 6.98
C LEU A 769 -43.33 11.54 5.53
N LEU A 770 -43.79 12.76 5.22
CA LEU A 770 -43.66 13.41 3.93
C LEU A 770 -43.14 14.85 4.13
N PRO A 771 -42.28 15.37 3.23
CA PRO A 771 -41.72 16.72 3.33
C PRO A 771 -42.73 17.77 2.84
N LEU A 772 -43.91 17.83 3.46
CA LEU A 772 -44.98 18.77 3.11
C LEU A 772 -44.96 19.96 4.08
N GLY A 773 -45.11 21.17 3.56
CA GLY A 773 -45.28 22.37 4.40
C GLY A 773 -46.61 22.32 5.16
N PRO A 774 -46.72 22.95 6.35
CA PRO A 774 -48.01 23.10 7.01
C PRO A 774 -48.99 23.85 6.10
N MET A 775 -50.29 23.57 6.22
CA MET A 775 -51.31 24.32 5.46
C MET A 775 -51.49 25.69 6.10
N MET A 776 -51.38 26.76 5.30
CA MET A 776 -51.82 28.09 5.72
C MET A 776 -53.33 28.10 5.98
N ALA A 777 -53.77 28.89 6.96
CA ALA A 777 -55.20 29.12 7.19
C ALA A 777 -55.83 29.74 5.93
N GLU A 778 -57.13 29.51 5.70
CA GLU A 778 -57.83 30.02 4.51
C GLU A 778 -57.82 31.57 4.43
N ARG A 779 -57.62 32.23 5.57
CA ARG A 779 -57.45 33.68 5.72
C ARG A 779 -56.05 34.19 5.40
N GLU A 780 -55.03 33.32 5.44
CA GLU A 780 -53.62 33.62 5.12
C GLU A 780 -53.28 33.27 3.66
N ARG A 781 -54.16 32.50 2.97
CA ARG A 781 -54.03 32.15 1.55
C ARG A 781 -54.62 33.18 0.59
N ARG A 782 -55.52 34.04 1.08
CA ARG A 782 -56.11 35.16 0.34
C ARG A 782 -55.28 36.39 0.59
#